data_AF-A0AAP0PDR4-F1
#
_entry.id   AF-A0AAP0PDR4-F1
#
_cell.length_a   1.000
_cell.length_b   1.000
_cell.length_c   1.000
_cell.angle_alpha   90.00
_cell.angle_beta   90.00
_cell.angle_gamma   90.00
#
_symmetry.space_group_name_H-M   'P 1'
#
loop_
_entity.id
_entity.type
_entity.pdbx_description
1 polymer ?
#
loop_
_entity_poly.entity_id
_entity_poly.type
_entity_poly.pdbx_seq_one_letter_code
_entity_poly.pdbx_strand_id
1 'polypeptide(L)'
;MVEETKISSFFKFKLLRVLNLNGFRGSDFSSSLGKLKHLRYLDLSYTGIKSLPKWVTRLYHLQTLKLIECRELVELPEDLINLKKLRHLFIDHGWKWKKMPQAMGELDELQTLPVFGACKENGISVLENLNNLRGALEIRRLGLVRKTSLAKRANVLSKKSKLRILKLHWDRDSSIGDEGGDLKVLEELQPHPNLHGLFIEGFGGVEFPRWMSNGSLLPNLKSMKISNCSNCEHIPSFGELACLERLGIMNMSKVRSIGGSKDEQMDTTTTPQSSSYSCLKVMKLSIKNCPKLRMTPHSFPSLKSLKLEDVGGMGVVSITSSLTYLTSLFITRCEDLEFLPERLLRNNEQLIIFNVKKCPKLKAFQEEELMVSNSSSLRELKIEDCDALKSISDLRGLTSLQKLEIRSCGELEMIPKGFWSSLVAVESLYIYRCKRLKGTIELSLSSKHLRQVQINSCPNLERFDICSSSTTQQQRVLFPCFHTLEIWDCSAISSIDLRSFASLHELKITECSGLHALQGLPFLTALEELNIGGFSPALHCFPPLINEDEGDAVEFNNLLPSLRELEIMGWPALQFLPHHLQYLTTLKSLIIDDFTNLTELPEWIGNLASLERLVIMSCENLTHLPSKEQIQGLTFLKKLDIYFCPNFQSIKQPVLPWCHTFLHELYVHDCDGVTSIDLGSFVSLRELKITECSGLHALQGLPFLTALEKLELGPFSKDSDCFPSLLGGDYVDDNGDEVASNTPLLPSLRKLVINGWPALQALPHHLQHLTMLKSLMIQDFTNLMELPEWIGNLASLEELEISRCENLTHLPSKEQMQRLTFLKRLSGVGCPRLKERCRRDGPEWPKISHIPYLHIFKHKLD
;
A
#
# COMPACT_ATOMS: atom_id res chain seq x y z
N MET A 1 12.32 34.35 -16.58
CA MET A 1 12.19 34.93 -17.93
C MET A 1 13.27 34.36 -18.88
N VAL A 2 13.47 33.04 -18.86
CA VAL A 2 14.47 32.32 -19.66
C VAL A 2 13.75 31.11 -20.25
N GLU A 3 13.02 31.27 -21.35
CA GLU A 3 12.47 30.13 -22.12
C GLU A 3 11.97 30.50 -23.54
N GLU A 4 11.55 31.76 -23.79
CA GLU A 4 11.01 32.17 -25.11
C GLU A 4 12.03 32.14 -26.27
N THR A 5 13.32 32.35 -26.00
CA THR A 5 14.34 32.52 -27.04
C THR A 5 14.72 31.23 -27.77
N LYS A 6 14.48 30.04 -27.20
CA LYS A 6 14.84 28.76 -27.87
C LYS A 6 13.75 28.25 -28.82
N ILE A 7 12.46 28.34 -28.49
CA ILE A 7 11.36 27.83 -29.35
C ILE A 7 11.20 28.64 -30.65
N SER A 8 11.41 29.96 -30.56
CA SER A 8 11.32 30.83 -31.74
C SER A 8 12.33 30.46 -32.82
N SER A 9 13.38 29.68 -32.55
CA SER A 9 14.35 29.28 -33.57
C SER A 9 13.88 28.16 -34.51
N PHE A 10 12.83 27.40 -34.15
CA PHE A 10 12.41 26.21 -34.90
C PHE A 10 11.85 26.50 -36.30
N PHE A 11 11.40 27.73 -36.59
CA PHE A 11 10.91 28.09 -37.95
C PHE A 11 11.99 27.95 -39.03
N LYS A 12 13.28 27.87 -38.64
CA LYS A 12 14.39 27.65 -39.57
C LYS A 12 14.34 26.27 -40.23
N PHE A 13 13.73 25.27 -39.58
CA PHE A 13 13.62 23.91 -40.08
C PHE A 13 12.39 23.74 -41.00
N LYS A 14 12.46 24.32 -42.20
CA LYS A 14 11.32 24.37 -43.15
C LYS A 14 10.74 22.99 -43.51
N LEU A 15 11.52 21.92 -43.47
CA LEU A 15 11.09 20.55 -43.81
C LEU A 15 10.56 19.74 -42.61
N LEU A 16 10.45 20.35 -41.43
CA LEU A 16 10.05 19.64 -40.21
C LEU A 16 8.65 19.04 -40.35
N ARG A 17 8.52 17.74 -40.03
CA ARG A 17 7.26 16.98 -40.11
C ARG A 17 6.71 16.59 -38.73
N VAL A 18 7.56 16.53 -37.71
CA VAL A 18 7.20 16.10 -36.35
C VAL A 18 7.75 17.13 -35.38
N LEU A 19 6.87 17.65 -34.52
CA LEU A 19 7.24 18.57 -33.45
C LEU A 19 6.58 18.09 -32.16
N ASN A 20 7.40 17.73 -31.18
CA ASN A 20 6.96 17.31 -29.86
C ASN A 20 7.40 18.34 -28.82
N LEU A 21 6.42 18.97 -28.17
CA LEU A 21 6.59 19.98 -27.12
C LEU A 21 5.89 19.53 -25.82
N ASN A 22 5.77 18.22 -25.62
CA ASN A 22 5.17 17.64 -24.43
C ASN A 22 5.89 18.11 -23.15
N GLY A 23 5.12 18.53 -22.15
CA GLY A 23 5.65 18.96 -20.84
C GLY A 23 6.32 20.33 -20.86
N PHE A 24 6.19 21.08 -21.96
CA PHE A 24 6.74 22.43 -22.04
C PHE A 24 6.01 23.38 -21.07
N ARG A 25 6.79 24.04 -20.20
CA ARG A 25 6.26 24.86 -19.09
C ARG A 25 5.73 26.23 -19.53
N GLY A 26 6.10 26.72 -20.70
CA GLY A 26 5.59 27.99 -21.24
C GLY A 26 4.20 27.84 -21.88
N SER A 27 3.38 28.88 -21.73
CA SER A 27 2.04 28.98 -22.36
C SER A 27 2.04 29.74 -23.68
N ASP A 28 3.10 30.52 -23.96
CA ASP A 28 3.18 31.42 -25.10
C ASP A 28 4.07 30.83 -26.21
N PHE A 29 3.43 30.36 -27.28
CA PHE A 29 4.11 29.87 -28.45
C PHE A 29 4.27 30.98 -29.50
N SER A 30 5.50 31.21 -29.96
CA SER A 30 5.79 32.18 -31.02
C SER A 30 4.97 31.91 -32.29
N SER A 31 4.35 32.96 -32.84
CA SER A 31 3.60 32.90 -34.11
C SER A 31 4.44 32.41 -35.30
N SER A 32 5.77 32.44 -35.19
CA SER A 32 6.71 31.95 -36.19
C SER A 32 6.62 30.44 -36.44
N LEU A 33 6.11 29.63 -35.50
CA LEU A 33 5.89 28.20 -35.69
C LEU A 33 4.86 27.89 -36.78
N GLY A 34 3.95 28.84 -37.07
CA GLY A 34 3.01 28.74 -38.20
C GLY A 34 3.67 28.69 -39.58
N LYS A 35 4.97 28.98 -39.70
CA LYS A 35 5.72 28.86 -40.96
C LYS A 35 6.07 27.41 -41.32
N LEU A 36 5.93 26.45 -40.39
CA LEU A 36 6.25 25.03 -40.57
C LEU A 36 5.17 24.27 -41.35
N LYS A 37 4.90 24.68 -42.60
CA LYS A 37 3.77 24.17 -43.41
C LYS A 37 3.79 22.65 -43.65
N HIS A 38 4.95 22.00 -43.57
CA HIS A 38 5.11 20.56 -43.79
C HIS A 38 4.84 19.71 -42.54
N LEU A 39 4.48 20.32 -41.41
CA LEU A 39 4.22 19.61 -40.16
C LEU A 39 3.04 18.65 -40.30
N ARG A 40 3.23 17.41 -39.85
CA ARG A 40 2.22 16.33 -39.84
C ARG A 40 1.87 15.87 -38.44
N TYR A 41 2.78 16.03 -37.48
CA TYR A 41 2.57 15.65 -36.09
C TYR A 41 2.95 16.82 -35.17
N LEU A 42 2.03 17.17 -34.27
CA LEU A 42 2.23 18.17 -33.23
C LEU A 42 1.74 17.63 -31.89
N ASP A 43 2.61 17.63 -30.88
CA ASP A 43 2.27 17.25 -29.52
C ASP A 43 2.51 18.45 -28.58
N LEU A 44 1.42 18.94 -27.98
CA LEU A 44 1.41 20.01 -26.99
C LEU A 44 0.90 19.50 -25.63
N SER A 45 0.94 18.19 -25.40
CA SER A 45 0.41 17.59 -24.16
C SER A 45 1.18 18.07 -22.92
N TYR A 46 0.54 18.10 -21.75
CA TYR A 46 1.13 18.57 -20.48
C TYR A 46 1.69 20.01 -20.55
N THR A 47 1.10 20.87 -21.40
CA THR A 47 1.47 22.29 -21.48
C THR A 47 0.42 23.17 -20.79
N GLY A 48 0.82 24.36 -20.34
CA GLY A 48 -0.04 25.32 -19.64
C GLY A 48 -0.93 26.17 -20.57
N ILE A 49 -1.27 25.68 -21.76
CA ILE A 49 -1.97 26.50 -22.76
C ILE A 49 -3.43 26.76 -22.37
N LYS A 50 -3.85 28.03 -22.48
CA LYS A 50 -5.24 28.44 -22.21
C LYS A 50 -6.14 28.34 -23.43
N SER A 51 -5.57 28.53 -24.62
CA SER A 51 -6.23 28.40 -25.92
C SER A 51 -5.25 27.81 -26.92
N LEU A 52 -5.75 27.12 -27.94
CA LEU A 52 -4.91 26.62 -29.02
C LEU A 52 -4.38 27.82 -29.84
N PRO A 53 -3.06 27.96 -30.04
CA PRO A 53 -2.53 29.10 -30.77
C PRO A 53 -3.07 29.19 -32.20
N LYS A 54 -3.43 30.40 -32.64
CA LYS A 54 -4.00 30.66 -33.99
C LYS A 54 -3.12 30.17 -35.15
N TRP A 55 -1.82 29.97 -34.93
CA TRP A 55 -0.95 29.44 -35.97
C TRP A 55 -1.12 27.94 -36.21
N VAL A 56 -1.62 27.18 -35.22
CA VAL A 56 -1.84 25.73 -35.34
C VAL A 56 -2.87 25.45 -36.45
N THR A 57 -3.93 26.26 -36.54
CA THR A 57 -4.98 26.13 -37.56
C THR A 57 -4.52 26.46 -38.98
N ARG A 58 -3.30 27.01 -39.14
CA ARG A 58 -2.66 27.28 -40.45
C ARG A 58 -1.79 26.13 -40.95
N LEU A 59 -1.71 25.03 -40.20
CA LEU A 59 -0.92 23.84 -40.55
C LEU A 59 -1.75 22.84 -41.34
N TYR A 60 -2.17 23.19 -42.56
CA TYR A 60 -3.12 22.42 -43.38
C TYR A 60 -2.73 20.96 -43.68
N HIS A 61 -1.46 20.58 -43.50
CA HIS A 61 -0.95 19.21 -43.67
C HIS A 61 -0.88 18.40 -42.37
N LEU A 62 -1.30 18.97 -41.23
CA LEU A 62 -1.25 18.31 -39.93
C LEU A 62 -2.19 17.09 -39.92
N GLN A 63 -1.65 15.94 -39.51
CA GLN A 63 -2.34 14.66 -39.43
C GLN A 63 -2.64 14.25 -37.99
N THR A 64 -1.76 14.60 -37.05
CA THR A 64 -1.90 14.27 -35.63
C THR A 64 -1.68 15.51 -34.77
N LEU A 65 -2.63 15.79 -33.90
CA LEU A 65 -2.56 16.81 -32.86
C LEU A 65 -2.83 16.18 -31.49
N LYS A 66 -1.90 16.31 -30.55
CA LYS A 66 -2.08 15.85 -29.16
C LYS A 66 -2.15 17.02 -28.18
N LEU A 67 -3.18 16.97 -27.34
CA LEU A 67 -3.55 17.96 -26.33
C LEU A 67 -3.96 17.25 -25.02
N ILE A 68 -3.19 16.25 -24.60
CA ILE A 68 -3.46 15.44 -23.39
C ILE A 68 -3.00 16.26 -22.16
N GLU A 69 -3.74 16.22 -21.05
CA GLU A 69 -3.43 16.88 -19.77
C GLU A 69 -3.16 18.40 -19.90
N CYS A 70 -3.82 19.07 -20.85
CA CYS A 70 -3.76 20.52 -21.03
C CYS A 70 -4.77 21.23 -20.11
N ARG A 71 -4.49 21.27 -18.80
CA ARG A 71 -5.52 21.57 -17.78
C ARG A 71 -6.17 22.94 -17.84
N GLU A 72 -5.48 23.92 -18.41
CA GLU A 72 -5.97 25.29 -18.54
C GLU A 72 -6.68 25.56 -19.88
N LEU A 73 -6.70 24.60 -20.81
CA LEU A 73 -7.31 24.79 -22.13
C LEU A 73 -8.83 24.92 -21.96
N VAL A 74 -9.40 26.02 -22.47
CA VAL A 74 -10.84 26.31 -22.27
C VAL A 74 -11.68 25.97 -23.50
N GLU A 75 -11.13 26.20 -24.69
CA GLU A 75 -11.83 26.02 -25.97
C GLU A 75 -10.87 25.68 -27.11
N LEU A 76 -11.42 25.00 -28.11
CA LEU A 76 -10.79 24.82 -29.41
C LEU A 76 -11.31 25.88 -30.38
N PRO A 77 -10.47 26.44 -31.27
CA PRO A 77 -10.89 27.47 -32.21
C PRO A 77 -11.81 26.89 -33.30
N GLU A 78 -12.80 27.67 -33.77
CA GLU A 78 -13.65 27.30 -34.92
C GLU A 78 -12.82 27.12 -36.22
N ASP A 79 -11.68 27.82 -36.32
CA ASP A 79 -10.72 27.66 -37.42
C ASP A 79 -10.06 26.27 -37.49
N LEU A 80 -10.32 25.36 -36.54
CA LEU A 80 -9.79 23.99 -36.56
C LEU A 80 -10.23 23.20 -37.82
N ILE A 81 -11.35 23.59 -38.42
CA ILE A 81 -11.83 23.10 -39.72
C ILE A 81 -10.80 23.18 -40.86
N ASN A 82 -9.86 24.13 -40.76
CA ASN A 82 -8.81 24.30 -41.76
C ASN A 82 -7.84 23.10 -41.82
N LEU A 83 -7.80 22.27 -40.78
CA LEU A 83 -6.96 21.08 -40.71
C LEU A 83 -7.62 19.88 -41.40
N LYS A 84 -8.01 20.02 -42.68
CA LYS A 84 -8.75 18.98 -43.44
C LYS A 84 -8.01 17.64 -43.57
N LYS A 85 -6.70 17.58 -43.31
CA LYS A 85 -5.89 16.35 -43.29
C LYS A 85 -5.73 15.72 -41.90
N LEU A 86 -6.36 16.28 -40.87
CA LEU A 86 -6.27 15.80 -39.50
C LEU A 86 -6.99 14.45 -39.37
N ARG A 87 -6.25 13.45 -38.89
CA ARG A 87 -6.73 12.08 -38.67
C ARG A 87 -6.83 11.74 -37.20
N HIS A 88 -5.97 12.33 -36.36
CA HIS A 88 -5.91 12.01 -34.95
C HIS A 88 -5.89 13.29 -34.11
N LEU A 89 -6.95 13.49 -33.33
CA LEU A 89 -7.02 14.54 -32.32
C LEU A 89 -7.11 13.86 -30.95
N PHE A 90 -6.02 13.91 -30.20
CA PHE A 90 -5.99 13.36 -28.84
C PHE A 90 -6.27 14.47 -27.84
N ILE A 91 -7.43 14.36 -27.19
CA ILE A 91 -7.89 15.21 -26.09
C ILE A 91 -8.40 14.29 -24.98
N ASP A 92 -8.31 14.75 -23.72
CA ASP A 92 -8.76 14.00 -22.55
C ASP A 92 -9.67 14.85 -21.64
N HIS A 93 -9.84 14.41 -20.40
CA HIS A 93 -10.68 15.04 -19.37
C HIS A 93 -9.98 16.17 -18.61
N GLY A 94 -8.72 16.48 -18.94
CA GLY A 94 -7.93 17.44 -18.18
C GLY A 94 -8.37 18.90 -18.34
N TRP A 95 -9.04 19.26 -19.44
CA TRP A 95 -9.27 20.65 -19.87
C TRP A 95 -10.71 21.17 -19.62
N LYS A 96 -10.86 22.47 -19.36
CA LYS A 96 -12.11 23.12 -18.88
C LYS A 96 -13.10 23.37 -20.02
N TRP A 97 -13.87 22.36 -20.43
CA TRP A 97 -14.80 22.45 -21.57
C TRP A 97 -15.85 23.56 -21.47
N LYS A 98 -15.82 24.52 -22.40
CA LYS A 98 -16.97 25.42 -22.67
C LYS A 98 -17.83 24.98 -23.85
N LYS A 99 -17.24 24.77 -25.03
CA LYS A 99 -17.95 24.41 -26.28
C LYS A 99 -17.01 23.65 -27.23
N MET A 100 -17.56 22.68 -27.97
CA MET A 100 -16.87 22.00 -29.06
C MET A 100 -17.13 22.75 -30.38
N PRO A 101 -16.11 22.96 -31.25
CA PRO A 101 -16.26 23.74 -32.47
C PRO A 101 -17.28 23.07 -33.39
N GLN A 102 -18.24 23.84 -33.92
CA GLN A 102 -19.24 23.26 -34.82
C GLN A 102 -18.63 22.82 -36.13
N ALA A 103 -17.67 23.60 -36.62
CA ALA A 103 -16.95 23.35 -37.85
C ALA A 103 -16.09 22.07 -37.80
N MET A 104 -15.85 21.51 -36.60
CA MET A 104 -15.14 20.23 -36.42
C MET A 104 -15.84 19.06 -37.12
N GLY A 105 -17.16 19.14 -37.29
CA GLY A 105 -17.94 18.08 -37.97
C GLY A 105 -17.53 17.89 -39.43
N GLU A 106 -16.91 18.89 -40.06
CA GLU A 106 -16.43 18.80 -41.43
C GLU A 106 -15.05 18.17 -41.60
N LEU A 107 -14.42 17.69 -40.52
CA LEU A 107 -13.17 16.95 -40.56
C LEU A 107 -13.44 15.47 -40.89
N ASP A 108 -13.90 15.20 -42.10
CA ASP A 108 -14.32 13.87 -42.57
C ASP A 108 -13.20 12.80 -42.55
N GLU A 109 -11.92 13.19 -42.71
CA GLU A 109 -10.75 12.30 -42.56
C GLU A 109 -10.45 11.90 -41.09
N LEU A 110 -11.13 12.49 -40.10
CA LEU A 110 -10.85 12.25 -38.68
C LEU A 110 -11.17 10.80 -38.27
N GLN A 111 -10.19 10.14 -37.67
CA GLN A 111 -10.22 8.73 -37.30
C GLN A 111 -10.22 8.52 -35.79
N THR A 112 -9.54 9.39 -35.03
CA THR A 112 -9.40 9.25 -33.59
C THR A 112 -9.85 10.53 -32.90
N LEU A 113 -10.87 10.39 -32.06
CA LEU A 113 -11.39 11.41 -31.15
C LEU A 113 -11.78 10.69 -29.86
N PRO A 114 -10.89 10.63 -28.84
CA PRO A 114 -11.15 9.83 -27.63
C PRO A 114 -12.31 10.36 -26.80
N VAL A 115 -12.50 11.68 -26.74
CA VAL A 115 -13.51 12.34 -25.91
C VAL A 115 -14.22 13.43 -26.70
N PHE A 116 -15.53 13.54 -26.53
CA PHE A 116 -16.40 14.56 -27.11
C PHE A 116 -17.33 15.14 -26.04
N GLY A 117 -17.30 16.46 -25.84
CA GLY A 117 -18.21 17.15 -24.91
C GLY A 117 -19.46 17.65 -25.63
N ALA A 118 -20.63 17.15 -25.24
CA ALA A 118 -21.91 17.66 -25.74
C ALA A 118 -22.22 19.07 -25.17
N CYS A 119 -23.01 19.86 -25.91
CA CYS A 119 -23.36 21.23 -25.52
C CYS A 119 -24.87 21.50 -25.66
N LYS A 120 -25.35 22.54 -24.96
CA LYS A 120 -26.79 22.89 -24.88
C LYS A 120 -27.44 23.23 -26.23
N GLU A 121 -26.69 23.88 -27.12
CA GLU A 121 -27.20 24.43 -28.38
C GLU A 121 -27.26 23.37 -29.49
N ASN A 122 -26.18 22.60 -29.64
CA ASN A 122 -25.96 21.75 -30.81
C ASN A 122 -25.88 20.25 -30.47
N GLY A 123 -26.04 19.89 -29.19
CA GLY A 123 -26.03 18.51 -28.71
C GLY A 123 -24.79 17.74 -29.15
N ILE A 124 -25.01 16.71 -29.96
CA ILE A 124 -23.98 15.86 -30.58
C ILE A 124 -23.91 15.99 -32.11
N SER A 125 -24.56 17.00 -32.70
CA SER A 125 -24.68 17.13 -34.17
C SER A 125 -23.34 17.21 -34.91
N VAL A 126 -22.30 17.72 -34.26
CA VAL A 126 -20.92 17.74 -34.80
C VAL A 126 -20.44 16.34 -35.18
N LEU A 127 -20.91 15.29 -34.50
CA LEU A 127 -20.54 13.92 -34.81
C LEU A 127 -21.20 13.41 -36.10
N GLU A 128 -22.21 14.07 -36.67
CA GLU A 128 -23.00 13.59 -37.82
C GLU A 128 -22.12 13.13 -38.99
N ASN A 129 -21.17 13.98 -39.39
CA ASN A 129 -20.33 13.77 -40.57
C ASN A 129 -19.01 13.00 -40.29
N LEU A 130 -18.67 12.77 -39.02
CA LEU A 130 -17.42 12.11 -38.61
C LEU A 130 -17.53 10.57 -38.70
N ASN A 131 -17.74 10.02 -39.90
CA ASN A 131 -18.01 8.58 -40.08
C ASN A 131 -16.76 7.69 -40.02
N ASN A 132 -15.56 8.29 -40.07
CA ASN A 132 -14.28 7.56 -40.04
C ASN A 132 -13.74 7.28 -38.62
N LEU A 133 -14.45 7.77 -37.59
CA LEU A 133 -14.11 7.55 -36.19
C LEU A 133 -14.08 6.06 -35.87
N ARG A 134 -12.98 5.63 -35.25
CA ARG A 134 -12.70 4.23 -34.94
C ARG A 134 -12.18 4.07 -33.52
N GLY A 135 -12.25 2.84 -33.01
CA GLY A 135 -11.78 2.53 -31.66
C GLY A 135 -12.80 2.91 -30.60
N ALA A 136 -12.41 3.77 -29.66
CA ALA A 136 -13.24 4.19 -28.54
C ALA A 136 -13.63 5.67 -28.64
N LEU A 137 -14.90 5.98 -28.35
CA LEU A 137 -15.42 7.34 -28.25
C LEU A 137 -16.12 7.51 -26.89
N GLU A 138 -15.71 8.53 -26.13
CA GLU A 138 -16.34 8.94 -24.89
C GLU A 138 -17.14 10.22 -25.11
N ILE A 139 -18.46 10.18 -24.94
CA ILE A 139 -19.35 11.34 -25.07
C ILE A 139 -19.74 11.78 -23.67
N ARG A 140 -19.45 13.03 -23.36
CA ARG A 140 -19.62 13.65 -22.04
C ARG A 140 -20.66 14.76 -22.07
N ARG A 141 -21.08 15.20 -20.88
CA ARG A 141 -22.07 16.29 -20.67
C ARG A 141 -23.41 16.06 -21.35
N LEU A 142 -23.83 14.80 -21.47
CA LEU A 142 -25.09 14.44 -22.13
C LEU A 142 -26.33 15.02 -21.43
N GLY A 143 -26.25 15.29 -20.12
CA GLY A 143 -27.31 15.96 -19.37
C GLY A 143 -27.58 17.42 -19.79
N LEU A 144 -26.72 18.03 -20.61
CA LEU A 144 -26.95 19.38 -21.15
C LEU A 144 -27.73 19.39 -22.46
N VAL A 145 -27.95 18.23 -23.09
CA VAL A 145 -28.53 18.15 -24.43
C VAL A 145 -30.05 18.37 -24.38
N ARG A 146 -30.55 19.34 -25.16
CA ARG A 146 -31.99 19.64 -25.22
C ARG A 146 -32.74 18.64 -26.09
N LYS A 147 -33.93 18.22 -25.66
CA LYS A 147 -34.87 17.32 -26.37
C LYS A 147 -35.08 17.70 -27.85
N THR A 148 -35.23 18.98 -28.15
CA THR A 148 -35.48 19.47 -29.53
C THR A 148 -34.27 19.40 -30.46
N SER A 149 -33.05 19.33 -29.91
CA SER A 149 -31.81 19.31 -30.70
C SER A 149 -31.49 17.93 -31.30
N LEU A 150 -31.97 16.86 -30.67
CA LEU A 150 -31.76 15.49 -31.13
C LEU A 150 -32.85 15.03 -32.11
N ALA A 151 -34.11 15.43 -31.89
CA ALA A 151 -35.27 14.98 -32.68
C ALA A 151 -35.19 15.20 -34.21
N LYS A 152 -34.31 16.08 -34.70
CA LYS A 152 -34.06 16.28 -36.15
C LYS A 152 -33.00 15.35 -36.74
N ARG A 153 -32.27 14.59 -35.90
CA ARG A 153 -31.00 13.92 -36.20
C ARG A 153 -30.82 12.62 -35.38
N ALA A 154 -31.89 11.84 -35.23
CA ALA A 154 -31.85 10.57 -34.51
C ALA A 154 -30.78 9.63 -35.07
N ASN A 155 -30.12 8.85 -34.19
CA ASN A 155 -29.20 7.77 -34.56
C ASN A 155 -27.90 8.19 -35.25
N VAL A 156 -27.33 9.36 -34.92
CA VAL A 156 -25.98 9.75 -35.42
C VAL A 156 -24.93 8.67 -35.15
N LEU A 157 -25.04 7.96 -34.01
CA LEU A 157 -24.10 6.91 -33.61
C LEU A 157 -24.27 5.61 -34.40
N SER A 158 -25.44 5.37 -35.02
CA SER A 158 -25.65 4.20 -35.88
C SER A 158 -24.86 4.27 -37.18
N LYS A 159 -24.45 5.46 -37.63
CA LYS A 159 -23.59 5.65 -38.82
C LYS A 159 -22.10 5.35 -38.54
N LYS A 160 -21.70 5.15 -37.28
CA LYS A 160 -20.29 5.00 -36.86
C LYS A 160 -19.82 3.55 -36.87
N SER A 161 -19.81 2.93 -38.06
CA SER A 161 -19.54 1.50 -38.25
C SER A 161 -18.15 1.01 -37.81
N LYS A 162 -17.18 1.92 -37.66
CA LYS A 162 -15.80 1.63 -37.25
C LYS A 162 -15.56 1.76 -35.74
N LEU A 163 -16.54 2.27 -34.97
CA LEU A 163 -16.46 2.34 -33.51
C LEU A 163 -16.64 0.95 -32.89
N ARG A 164 -15.84 0.67 -31.87
CA ARG A 164 -15.88 -0.59 -31.10
C ARG A 164 -16.27 -0.38 -29.65
N ILE A 165 -15.94 0.77 -29.08
CA ILE A 165 -16.26 1.11 -27.69
C ILE A 165 -16.95 2.48 -27.67
N LEU A 166 -18.06 2.56 -26.96
CA LEU A 166 -18.80 3.78 -26.73
C LEU A 166 -18.96 3.97 -25.22
N LYS A 167 -18.60 5.15 -24.73
CA LYS A 167 -18.85 5.56 -23.36
C LYS A 167 -19.72 6.80 -23.36
N LEU A 168 -20.77 6.82 -22.54
CA LEU A 168 -21.75 7.89 -22.46
C LEU A 168 -21.79 8.38 -21.00
N HIS A 169 -21.50 9.67 -20.78
CA HIS A 169 -21.43 10.29 -19.47
C HIS A 169 -22.39 11.48 -19.36
N TRP A 170 -23.25 11.43 -18.34
CA TRP A 170 -24.09 12.52 -17.89
C TRP A 170 -23.41 13.21 -16.70
N ASP A 171 -22.39 14.02 -16.98
CA ASP A 171 -21.69 14.83 -15.98
C ASP A 171 -22.69 15.78 -15.28
N ARG A 172 -23.27 15.35 -14.16
CA ARG A 172 -24.29 16.09 -13.41
C ARG A 172 -23.63 16.96 -12.36
N ASP A 173 -23.78 18.27 -12.49
CA ASP A 173 -23.75 19.17 -11.34
C ASP A 173 -25.07 18.96 -10.58
N SER A 174 -25.01 18.93 -9.26
CA SER A 174 -26.08 18.55 -8.30
C SER A 174 -27.40 19.36 -8.35
N SER A 175 -27.65 20.16 -9.40
CA SER A 175 -28.71 21.18 -9.43
C SER A 175 -29.68 21.12 -10.63
N ILE A 176 -29.59 20.15 -11.56
CA ILE A 176 -30.50 20.12 -12.73
C ILE A 176 -31.19 18.76 -12.86
N GLY A 177 -32.42 18.67 -12.36
CA GLY A 177 -33.34 17.56 -12.58
C GLY A 177 -34.30 17.87 -13.72
N ASP A 178 -34.15 17.18 -14.85
CA ASP A 178 -35.26 16.92 -15.79
C ASP A 178 -35.41 15.39 -15.85
N GLU A 179 -36.25 14.85 -14.96
CA GLU A 179 -36.42 13.42 -14.71
C GLU A 179 -36.99 12.63 -15.93
N GLY A 180 -37.37 13.30 -17.02
CA GLY A 180 -37.87 12.67 -18.25
C GLY A 180 -37.07 12.94 -19.52
N GLY A 181 -35.98 13.71 -19.46
CA GLY A 181 -35.18 14.08 -20.65
C GLY A 181 -34.12 13.08 -21.07
N ASP A 182 -33.43 12.50 -20.10
CA ASP A 182 -32.29 11.63 -20.36
C ASP A 182 -32.68 10.37 -21.12
N LEU A 183 -33.83 9.76 -20.81
CA LEU A 183 -34.31 8.57 -21.50
C LEU A 183 -34.46 8.81 -23.00
N LYS A 184 -35.08 9.95 -23.39
CA LYS A 184 -35.23 10.31 -24.81
C LYS A 184 -33.88 10.55 -25.48
N VAL A 185 -32.96 11.21 -24.78
CA VAL A 185 -31.59 11.41 -25.25
C VAL A 185 -30.93 10.05 -25.51
N LEU A 186 -31.01 9.12 -24.56
CA LEU A 186 -30.40 7.80 -24.69
C LEU A 186 -31.08 6.94 -25.76
N GLU A 187 -32.40 7.04 -25.95
CA GLU A 187 -33.14 6.39 -27.04
C GLU A 187 -32.59 6.80 -28.41
N GLU A 188 -32.29 8.09 -28.60
CA GLU A 188 -31.77 8.64 -29.86
C GLU A 188 -30.26 8.40 -30.09
N LEU A 189 -29.56 7.89 -29.06
CA LEU A 189 -28.12 7.57 -29.09
C LEU A 189 -27.84 6.09 -29.41
N GLN A 190 -28.78 5.41 -30.09
CA GLN A 190 -28.59 4.02 -30.50
C GLN A 190 -27.27 3.85 -31.30
N PRO A 191 -26.34 3.00 -30.84
CA PRO A 191 -25.05 2.80 -31.50
C PRO A 191 -25.15 1.84 -32.68
N HIS A 192 -24.09 1.79 -33.51
CA HIS A 192 -23.99 0.81 -34.59
C HIS A 192 -23.88 -0.63 -34.04
N PRO A 193 -24.51 -1.65 -34.68
CA PRO A 193 -24.41 -3.08 -34.32
C PRO A 193 -23.01 -3.72 -34.21
N ASN A 194 -21.95 -3.00 -34.58
CA ASN A 194 -20.55 -3.49 -34.57
C ASN A 194 -19.84 -3.22 -33.23
N LEU A 195 -20.56 -2.62 -32.27
CA LEU A 195 -20.05 -2.25 -30.97
C LEU A 195 -19.69 -3.49 -30.14
N HIS A 196 -18.52 -3.46 -29.52
CA HIS A 196 -18.04 -4.51 -28.60
C HIS A 196 -18.14 -4.09 -27.13
N GLY A 197 -18.11 -2.80 -26.83
CA GLY A 197 -18.13 -2.27 -25.48
C GLY A 197 -19.07 -1.07 -25.32
N LEU A 198 -19.96 -1.10 -24.33
CA LEU A 198 -20.87 0.00 -23.99
C LEU A 198 -20.73 0.36 -22.52
N PHE A 199 -20.47 1.64 -22.23
CA PHE A 199 -20.33 2.16 -20.88
C PHE A 199 -21.30 3.34 -20.69
N ILE A 200 -22.14 3.29 -19.68
CA ILE A 200 -23.08 4.36 -19.34
C ILE A 200 -22.81 4.82 -17.92
N GLU A 201 -22.65 6.13 -17.73
CA GLU A 201 -22.39 6.73 -16.44
C GLU A 201 -23.24 7.97 -16.19
N GLY A 202 -23.83 8.08 -14.99
CA GLY A 202 -24.55 9.28 -14.55
C GLY A 202 -25.95 9.46 -15.14
N PHE A 203 -26.43 8.48 -15.93
CA PHE A 203 -27.77 8.52 -16.51
C PHE A 203 -28.81 8.56 -15.40
N GLY A 204 -29.75 9.52 -15.43
CA GLY A 204 -30.75 9.60 -14.36
C GLY A 204 -32.19 9.57 -14.85
N GLY A 205 -32.44 8.85 -15.96
CA GLY A 205 -33.76 8.30 -16.24
C GLY A 205 -34.08 7.13 -15.29
N VAL A 206 -35.36 6.77 -15.20
CA VAL A 206 -35.85 5.70 -14.31
C VAL A 206 -35.69 4.31 -14.94
N GLU A 207 -35.68 4.24 -16.27
CA GLU A 207 -35.57 3.03 -17.08
C GLU A 207 -34.58 3.21 -18.24
N PHE A 208 -34.16 2.11 -18.85
CA PHE A 208 -33.26 2.09 -20.00
C PHE A 208 -34.03 1.82 -21.31
N PRO A 209 -33.54 2.30 -22.46
CA PRO A 209 -34.19 2.08 -23.74
C PRO A 209 -34.15 0.61 -24.17
N ARG A 210 -35.15 0.17 -24.94
CA ARG A 210 -35.30 -1.23 -25.37
C ARG A 210 -34.14 -1.73 -26.23
N TRP A 211 -33.49 -0.84 -26.98
CA TRP A 211 -32.35 -1.22 -27.82
C TRP A 211 -31.16 -1.73 -27.02
N MET A 212 -31.06 -1.37 -25.73
CA MET A 212 -29.94 -1.77 -24.87
C MET A 212 -29.97 -3.26 -24.49
N SER A 213 -31.17 -3.84 -24.46
CA SER A 213 -31.42 -5.26 -24.15
C SER A 213 -31.61 -6.14 -25.38
N ASN A 214 -31.73 -5.56 -26.58
CA ASN A 214 -32.10 -6.30 -27.78
C ASN A 214 -30.87 -6.89 -28.49
N GLY A 215 -30.84 -8.23 -28.56
CA GLY A 215 -29.76 -9.00 -29.18
C GLY A 215 -29.53 -8.71 -30.67
N SER A 216 -30.59 -8.39 -31.41
CA SER A 216 -30.51 -8.08 -32.85
C SER A 216 -29.88 -6.72 -33.12
N LEU A 217 -29.99 -5.77 -32.19
CA LEU A 217 -29.46 -4.42 -32.33
C LEU A 217 -28.01 -4.32 -31.85
N LEU A 218 -27.61 -5.18 -30.91
CA LEU A 218 -26.26 -5.22 -30.34
C LEU A 218 -25.62 -6.64 -30.41
N PRO A 219 -25.54 -7.25 -31.60
CA PRO A 219 -25.16 -8.66 -31.75
C PRO A 219 -23.70 -8.96 -31.35
N ASN A 220 -22.81 -7.96 -31.43
CA ASN A 220 -21.38 -8.13 -31.18
C ASN A 220 -20.94 -7.64 -29.78
N LEU A 221 -21.87 -7.22 -28.92
CA LEU A 221 -21.53 -6.60 -27.65
C LEU A 221 -20.94 -7.63 -26.68
N LYS A 222 -19.69 -7.41 -26.24
CA LYS A 222 -18.96 -8.30 -25.32
C LYS A 222 -18.86 -7.77 -23.90
N SER A 223 -18.89 -6.45 -23.73
CA SER A 223 -18.69 -5.81 -22.43
C SER A 223 -19.70 -4.67 -22.25
N MET A 224 -20.41 -4.68 -21.13
CA MET A 224 -21.32 -3.61 -20.75
C MET A 224 -21.02 -3.16 -19.31
N LYS A 225 -21.00 -1.85 -19.07
CA LYS A 225 -20.91 -1.28 -17.72
C LYS A 225 -21.91 -0.15 -17.55
N ILE A 226 -22.67 -0.20 -16.46
CA ILE A 226 -23.63 0.83 -16.07
C ILE A 226 -23.21 1.33 -14.69
N SER A 227 -23.01 2.63 -14.54
CA SER A 227 -22.56 3.20 -13.27
C SER A 227 -23.21 4.54 -12.90
N ASN A 228 -23.33 4.84 -11.61
CA ASN A 228 -23.78 6.15 -11.11
C ASN A 228 -25.19 6.54 -11.61
N CYS A 229 -26.07 5.59 -11.91
CA CYS A 229 -27.43 5.87 -12.37
C CYS A 229 -28.41 5.80 -11.19
N SER A 230 -28.43 6.85 -10.37
CA SER A 230 -29.07 6.86 -9.05
C SER A 230 -30.61 6.82 -9.07
N ASN A 231 -31.23 7.16 -10.21
CA ASN A 231 -32.68 7.18 -10.36
C ASN A 231 -33.27 5.89 -10.92
N CYS A 232 -32.44 5.00 -11.48
CA CYS A 232 -32.90 3.75 -12.04
C CYS A 232 -33.42 2.81 -10.94
N GLU A 233 -34.65 2.33 -11.09
CA GLU A 233 -35.23 1.33 -10.18
C GLU A 233 -35.13 -0.09 -10.74
N HIS A 234 -35.10 -0.23 -12.07
CA HIS A 234 -35.07 -1.50 -12.78
C HIS A 234 -33.99 -1.48 -13.86
N ILE A 235 -33.18 -2.53 -13.90
CA ILE A 235 -32.23 -2.77 -14.99
C ILE A 235 -32.88 -3.75 -15.97
N PRO A 236 -32.83 -3.49 -17.29
CA PRO A 236 -33.44 -4.37 -18.28
C PRO A 236 -32.80 -5.76 -18.28
N SER A 237 -33.52 -6.75 -18.82
CA SER A 237 -32.96 -8.07 -19.03
C SER A 237 -31.92 -8.03 -20.13
N PHE A 238 -30.75 -8.62 -19.89
CA PHE A 238 -29.71 -8.77 -20.91
C PHE A 238 -29.74 -10.14 -21.59
N GLY A 239 -30.83 -10.91 -21.37
CA GLY A 239 -31.11 -12.26 -21.90
C GLY A 239 -30.78 -12.48 -23.38
N GLU A 240 -31.08 -11.49 -24.22
CA GLU A 240 -30.93 -11.62 -25.68
C GLU A 240 -29.50 -11.33 -26.17
N LEU A 241 -28.61 -10.80 -25.31
CA LEU A 241 -27.24 -10.42 -25.69
C LEU A 241 -26.30 -11.64 -25.66
N ALA A 242 -26.44 -12.53 -26.64
CA ALA A 242 -25.73 -13.82 -26.69
C ALA A 242 -24.18 -13.74 -26.66
N CYS A 243 -23.60 -12.61 -27.07
CA CYS A 243 -22.14 -12.38 -27.06
C CYS A 243 -21.62 -11.66 -25.80
N LEU A 244 -22.49 -11.27 -24.86
CA LEU A 244 -22.08 -10.51 -23.68
C LEU A 244 -21.26 -11.41 -22.75
N GLU A 245 -19.99 -11.08 -22.54
CA GLU A 245 -19.06 -11.83 -21.68
C GLU A 245 -18.89 -11.18 -20.30
N ARG A 246 -18.98 -9.84 -20.24
CA ARG A 246 -18.69 -9.03 -19.04
C ARG A 246 -19.79 -8.00 -18.79
N LEU A 247 -20.37 -8.04 -17.60
CA LEU A 247 -21.37 -7.07 -17.15
C LEU A 247 -20.94 -6.45 -15.82
N GLY A 248 -20.90 -5.12 -15.77
CA GLY A 248 -20.60 -4.34 -14.56
C GLY A 248 -21.76 -3.41 -14.20
N ILE A 249 -22.26 -3.48 -12.98
CA ILE A 249 -23.33 -2.61 -12.46
C ILE A 249 -22.78 -1.95 -11.19
N MET A 250 -22.68 -0.63 -11.16
CA MET A 250 -22.02 0.07 -10.05
C MET A 250 -22.78 1.32 -9.57
N ASN A 251 -22.80 1.57 -8.27
CA ASN A 251 -23.34 2.81 -7.68
C ASN A 251 -24.79 3.07 -8.14
N MET A 252 -25.66 2.08 -7.99
CA MET A 252 -27.08 2.12 -8.40
C MET A 252 -27.96 2.10 -7.14
N SER A 253 -28.13 3.25 -6.50
CA SER A 253 -28.71 3.34 -5.15
C SER A 253 -30.21 3.00 -5.04
N LYS A 254 -30.98 3.16 -6.13
CA LYS A 254 -32.43 2.85 -6.17
C LYS A 254 -32.78 1.53 -6.85
N VAL A 255 -31.82 0.83 -7.47
CA VAL A 255 -32.12 -0.40 -8.23
C VAL A 255 -32.62 -1.50 -7.30
N ARG A 256 -33.78 -2.06 -7.65
CA ARG A 256 -34.45 -3.14 -6.90
C ARG A 256 -34.38 -4.48 -7.62
N SER A 257 -34.38 -4.47 -8.95
CA SER A 257 -34.30 -5.70 -9.76
C SER A 257 -33.48 -5.56 -11.03
N ILE A 258 -32.93 -6.68 -11.48
CA ILE A 258 -32.30 -6.85 -12.80
C ILE A 258 -33.17 -7.83 -13.57
N GLY A 259 -33.74 -7.45 -14.71
CA GLY A 259 -34.47 -8.37 -15.60
C GLY A 259 -35.98 -8.44 -15.46
N GLY A 260 -36.63 -7.62 -14.63
CA GLY A 260 -38.09 -7.56 -14.50
C GLY A 260 -38.67 -6.25 -15.07
N SER A 261 -39.76 -6.35 -15.83
CA SER A 261 -40.55 -5.17 -16.24
C SER A 261 -41.58 -4.81 -15.17
N LYS A 262 -42.10 -3.58 -15.19
CA LYS A 262 -43.21 -3.15 -14.31
C LYS A 262 -44.49 -3.98 -14.48
N ASP A 263 -44.62 -4.73 -15.58
CA ASP A 263 -45.84 -5.45 -15.94
C ASP A 263 -45.96 -6.83 -15.26
N GLU A 264 -44.92 -7.32 -14.58
CA GLU A 264 -44.96 -8.62 -13.86
C GLU A 264 -45.43 -8.50 -12.40
N GLN A 265 -45.79 -7.29 -11.93
CA GLN A 265 -46.26 -7.07 -10.55
C GLN A 265 -47.77 -7.24 -10.34
N MET A 266 -48.54 -7.68 -11.36
CA MET A 266 -50.00 -7.72 -11.26
C MET A 266 -50.71 -9.07 -11.45
N ASP A 267 -50.00 -10.21 -11.45
CA ASP A 267 -50.69 -11.51 -11.37
C ASP A 267 -49.89 -12.56 -10.59
N THR A 268 -50.29 -12.82 -9.34
CA THR A 268 -49.75 -13.92 -8.52
C THR A 268 -50.40 -15.28 -8.83
N THR A 269 -50.95 -15.48 -10.03
CA THR A 269 -51.62 -16.76 -10.38
C THR A 269 -51.33 -17.33 -11.76
N THR A 270 -50.45 -16.72 -12.55
CA THR A 270 -49.97 -17.35 -13.80
C THR A 270 -48.50 -17.70 -13.68
N THR A 271 -48.19 -18.98 -13.83
CA THR A 271 -46.83 -19.49 -14.00
C THR A 271 -46.10 -18.67 -15.06
N PRO A 272 -44.86 -18.20 -14.80
CA PRO A 272 -44.11 -17.49 -15.82
C PRO A 272 -43.90 -18.46 -16.98
N GLN A 273 -44.51 -18.17 -18.14
CA GLN A 273 -44.18 -18.88 -19.36
C GLN A 273 -42.68 -18.74 -19.58
N SER A 274 -42.00 -19.87 -19.50
CA SER A 274 -40.63 -20.15 -19.90
C SER A 274 -40.34 -19.50 -21.26
N SER A 275 -39.92 -18.24 -21.26
CA SER A 275 -39.10 -17.69 -22.33
C SER A 275 -37.67 -18.14 -22.03
N SER A 276 -37.17 -19.01 -22.89
CA SER A 276 -35.92 -19.74 -22.72
C SER A 276 -34.72 -18.78 -22.64
N TYR A 277 -34.27 -18.44 -21.42
CA TYR A 277 -33.06 -17.66 -21.13
C TYR A 277 -31.75 -18.44 -21.42
N SER A 278 -31.81 -19.48 -22.26
CA SER A 278 -30.76 -20.48 -22.48
C SER A 278 -29.56 -20.00 -23.31
N CYS A 279 -29.57 -18.75 -23.82
CA CYS A 279 -28.55 -18.28 -24.76
C CYS A 279 -27.50 -17.29 -24.18
N LEU A 280 -27.61 -16.89 -22.91
CA LEU A 280 -26.65 -15.94 -22.30
C LEU A 280 -25.30 -16.57 -21.97
N LYS A 281 -24.23 -15.97 -22.52
CA LYS A 281 -22.82 -16.34 -22.28
C LYS A 281 -22.08 -15.39 -21.33
N VAL A 282 -22.78 -14.73 -20.41
CA VAL A 282 -22.13 -13.84 -19.43
C VAL A 282 -21.19 -14.67 -18.56
N MET A 283 -19.90 -14.41 -18.68
CA MET A 283 -18.85 -15.13 -17.95
C MET A 283 -18.47 -14.43 -16.65
N LYS A 284 -18.52 -13.08 -16.63
CA LYS A 284 -18.12 -12.27 -15.48
C LYS A 284 -19.17 -11.20 -15.17
N LEU A 285 -19.66 -11.21 -13.93
CA LEU A 285 -20.62 -10.24 -13.40
C LEU A 285 -20.01 -9.55 -12.19
N SER A 286 -20.02 -8.22 -12.19
CA SER A 286 -19.61 -7.41 -11.05
C SER A 286 -20.69 -6.43 -10.69
N ILE A 287 -21.22 -6.53 -9.47
CA ILE A 287 -22.21 -5.63 -8.90
C ILE A 287 -21.57 -4.92 -7.71
N LYS A 288 -21.57 -3.59 -7.72
CA LYS A 288 -20.97 -2.77 -6.66
C LYS A 288 -21.92 -1.66 -6.21
N ASN A 289 -22.11 -1.47 -4.91
CA ASN A 289 -22.88 -0.36 -4.35
C ASN A 289 -24.30 -0.30 -4.92
N CYS A 290 -25.03 -1.40 -4.73
CA CYS A 290 -26.42 -1.61 -5.14
C CYS A 290 -27.23 -2.15 -3.95
N PRO A 291 -27.43 -1.35 -2.89
CA PRO A 291 -27.93 -1.84 -1.60
C PRO A 291 -29.40 -2.30 -1.63
N LYS A 292 -30.23 -1.73 -2.51
CA LYS A 292 -31.67 -2.04 -2.60
C LYS A 292 -32.01 -3.21 -3.52
N LEU A 293 -31.00 -3.86 -4.10
CA LEU A 293 -31.21 -4.98 -5.02
C LEU A 293 -31.80 -6.17 -4.25
N ARG A 294 -32.98 -6.63 -4.67
CA ARG A 294 -33.72 -7.71 -3.99
C ARG A 294 -33.97 -8.93 -4.88
N MET A 295 -34.20 -8.72 -6.17
CA MET A 295 -34.64 -9.79 -7.07
C MET A 295 -33.85 -9.79 -8.38
N THR A 296 -33.45 -10.98 -8.82
CA THR A 296 -32.99 -11.23 -10.19
C THR A 296 -33.68 -12.48 -10.71
N PRO A 297 -34.41 -12.44 -11.85
CA PRO A 297 -34.84 -13.66 -12.54
C PRO A 297 -33.62 -14.48 -12.95
N HIS A 298 -33.82 -15.76 -13.23
CA HIS A 298 -32.87 -16.83 -13.61
C HIS A 298 -31.87 -16.52 -14.76
N SER A 299 -31.12 -15.43 -14.69
CA SER A 299 -30.62 -14.72 -15.88
C SER A 299 -29.15 -14.95 -16.22
N PHE A 300 -28.39 -15.81 -15.51
CA PHE A 300 -26.96 -16.02 -15.83
C PHE A 300 -26.51 -17.49 -15.71
N PRO A 301 -27.07 -18.40 -16.53
CA PRO A 301 -26.77 -19.83 -16.42
C PRO A 301 -25.29 -20.17 -16.71
N SER A 302 -24.56 -19.35 -17.48
CA SER A 302 -23.16 -19.61 -17.85
C SER A 302 -22.12 -18.86 -17.01
N LEU A 303 -22.51 -18.28 -15.87
CA LEU A 303 -21.65 -17.38 -15.10
C LEU A 303 -20.48 -18.12 -14.44
N LYS A 304 -19.25 -17.68 -14.74
CA LYS A 304 -18.02 -18.25 -14.17
C LYS A 304 -17.42 -17.43 -13.05
N SER A 305 -17.63 -16.11 -13.05
CA SER A 305 -17.04 -15.20 -12.07
C SER A 305 -18.07 -14.19 -11.59
N LEU A 306 -18.29 -14.14 -10.28
CA LEU A 306 -19.23 -13.23 -9.64
C LEU A 306 -18.52 -12.41 -8.56
N LYS A 307 -18.65 -11.09 -8.65
CA LYS A 307 -18.19 -10.14 -7.63
C LYS A 307 -19.36 -9.29 -7.15
N LEU A 308 -19.65 -9.38 -5.85
CA LEU A 308 -20.68 -8.61 -5.16
C LEU A 308 -19.99 -7.73 -4.09
N GLU A 309 -20.18 -6.43 -4.18
CA GLU A 309 -19.57 -5.44 -3.29
C GLU A 309 -20.63 -4.43 -2.85
N ASP A 310 -20.87 -4.21 -1.56
CA ASP A 310 -21.90 -3.26 -1.08
C ASP A 310 -23.30 -3.56 -1.68
N VAL A 311 -23.75 -4.83 -1.60
CA VAL A 311 -25.05 -5.33 -2.08
C VAL A 311 -25.89 -5.79 -0.88
N GLY A 312 -27.19 -5.54 -0.89
CA GLY A 312 -28.09 -5.99 0.18
C GLY A 312 -28.17 -7.52 0.28
N GLY A 313 -28.32 -8.05 1.50
CA GLY A 313 -28.27 -9.50 1.78
C GLY A 313 -29.22 -10.34 0.93
N MET A 314 -30.48 -9.91 0.79
CA MET A 314 -31.47 -10.58 -0.08
C MET A 314 -31.03 -10.64 -1.55
N GLY A 315 -30.38 -9.58 -2.05
CA GLY A 315 -29.85 -9.56 -3.41
C GLY A 315 -28.73 -10.59 -3.60
N VAL A 316 -27.82 -10.72 -2.62
CA VAL A 316 -26.77 -11.74 -2.64
C VAL A 316 -27.38 -13.14 -2.72
N VAL A 317 -28.34 -13.45 -1.84
CA VAL A 317 -29.02 -14.77 -1.80
C VAL A 317 -29.77 -15.06 -3.09
N SER A 318 -30.53 -14.09 -3.62
CA SER A 318 -31.28 -14.24 -4.87
C SER A 318 -30.36 -14.51 -6.07
N ILE A 319 -29.21 -13.83 -6.15
CA ILE A 319 -28.29 -14.02 -7.27
C ILE A 319 -27.60 -15.39 -7.17
N THR A 320 -27.11 -15.73 -5.98
CA THR A 320 -26.26 -16.90 -5.77
C THR A 320 -27.02 -18.22 -5.74
N SER A 321 -28.31 -18.22 -5.38
CA SER A 321 -29.14 -19.44 -5.30
C SER A 321 -29.36 -20.16 -6.64
N SER A 322 -29.28 -19.45 -7.77
CA SER A 322 -29.59 -19.98 -9.10
C SER A 322 -28.36 -20.41 -9.93
N LEU A 323 -27.15 -20.21 -9.41
CA LEU A 323 -25.90 -20.38 -10.16
C LEU A 323 -25.29 -21.77 -9.96
N THR A 324 -24.86 -22.39 -11.07
CA THR A 324 -24.30 -23.75 -11.08
C THR A 324 -22.91 -23.88 -11.73
N TYR A 325 -22.39 -22.82 -12.36
CA TYR A 325 -21.13 -22.88 -13.15
C TYR A 325 -20.02 -21.93 -12.65
N LEU A 326 -20.12 -21.40 -11.42
CA LEU A 326 -19.13 -20.48 -10.86
C LEU A 326 -17.79 -21.16 -10.61
N THR A 327 -16.72 -20.47 -11.03
CA THR A 327 -15.31 -20.80 -10.74
C THR A 327 -14.69 -19.83 -9.73
N SER A 328 -15.24 -18.62 -9.60
CA SER A 328 -14.80 -17.63 -8.63
C SER A 328 -15.97 -16.81 -8.07
N LEU A 329 -16.01 -16.65 -6.76
CA LEU A 329 -17.02 -15.87 -6.05
C LEU A 329 -16.37 -14.94 -5.03
N PHE A 330 -16.69 -13.66 -5.13
CA PHE A 330 -16.23 -12.62 -4.21
C PHE A 330 -17.44 -11.88 -3.63
N ILE A 331 -17.57 -11.88 -2.31
CA ILE A 331 -18.61 -11.15 -1.57
C ILE A 331 -17.88 -10.19 -0.63
N THR A 332 -18.16 -8.89 -0.71
CA THR A 332 -17.43 -7.87 0.05
C THR A 332 -18.38 -6.79 0.56
N ARG A 333 -18.27 -6.40 1.83
CA ARG A 333 -19.08 -5.30 2.42
C ARG A 333 -20.59 -5.46 2.24
N CYS A 334 -21.12 -6.66 2.42
CA CYS A 334 -22.57 -6.91 2.38
C CYS A 334 -23.12 -6.87 3.82
N GLU A 335 -23.51 -5.69 4.29
CA GLU A 335 -23.81 -5.42 5.71
C GLU A 335 -25.04 -6.16 6.24
N ASP A 336 -26.04 -6.39 5.40
CA ASP A 336 -27.29 -7.07 5.75
C ASP A 336 -27.31 -8.56 5.41
N LEU A 337 -26.17 -9.14 5.03
CA LEU A 337 -26.07 -10.56 4.69
C LEU A 337 -26.00 -11.40 5.97
N GLU A 338 -27.08 -12.13 6.28
CA GLU A 338 -27.11 -13.04 7.44
C GLU A 338 -26.67 -14.47 7.13
N PHE A 339 -27.02 -14.97 5.93
CA PHE A 339 -26.76 -16.34 5.50
C PHE A 339 -26.47 -16.39 3.99
N LEU A 340 -25.72 -17.41 3.58
CA LEU A 340 -25.56 -17.77 2.17
C LEU A 340 -26.55 -18.89 1.79
N PRO A 341 -26.89 -19.07 0.50
CA PRO A 341 -27.78 -20.14 0.08
C PRO A 341 -27.20 -21.51 0.39
N GLU A 342 -28.00 -22.40 0.99
CA GLU A 342 -27.61 -23.76 1.40
C GLU A 342 -26.87 -24.55 0.32
N ARG A 343 -27.32 -24.45 -0.94
CA ARG A 343 -26.79 -25.25 -2.05
C ARG A 343 -25.68 -24.55 -2.84
N LEU A 344 -25.17 -23.40 -2.40
CA LEU A 344 -24.21 -22.61 -3.19
C LEU A 344 -22.92 -23.38 -3.49
N LEU A 345 -22.30 -24.00 -2.49
CA LEU A 345 -21.08 -24.79 -2.66
C LEU A 345 -21.35 -26.11 -3.38
N ARG A 346 -22.49 -26.76 -3.07
CA ARG A 346 -22.92 -28.01 -3.72
C ARG A 346 -23.24 -27.84 -5.21
N ASN A 347 -23.87 -26.72 -5.58
CA ASN A 347 -24.24 -26.45 -6.97
C ASN A 347 -23.04 -26.05 -7.83
N ASN A 348 -21.91 -25.67 -7.22
CA ASN A 348 -20.74 -25.14 -7.91
C ASN A 348 -19.48 -25.96 -7.61
N GLU A 349 -19.49 -27.24 -7.98
CA GLU A 349 -18.38 -28.19 -7.74
C GLU A 349 -17.04 -27.74 -8.37
N GLN A 350 -17.11 -26.93 -9.44
CA GLN A 350 -15.97 -26.30 -10.13
C GLN A 350 -15.46 -25.00 -9.48
N LEU A 351 -15.99 -24.57 -8.33
CA LEU A 351 -15.57 -23.35 -7.66
C LEU A 351 -14.11 -23.48 -7.21
N ILE A 352 -13.24 -22.55 -7.63
CA ILE A 352 -11.79 -22.55 -7.33
C ILE A 352 -11.47 -21.53 -6.25
N ILE A 353 -12.10 -20.35 -6.31
CA ILE A 353 -11.85 -19.24 -5.37
C ILE A 353 -13.16 -18.81 -4.73
N PHE A 354 -13.19 -18.75 -3.41
CA PHE A 354 -14.33 -18.24 -2.67
C PHE A 354 -13.90 -17.30 -1.54
N ASN A 355 -14.20 -16.01 -1.70
CA ASN A 355 -13.76 -14.98 -0.77
C ASN A 355 -14.95 -14.18 -0.23
N VAL A 356 -15.11 -14.15 1.09
CA VAL A 356 -16.12 -13.37 1.81
C VAL A 356 -15.42 -12.39 2.74
N LYS A 357 -15.73 -11.10 2.61
CA LYS A 357 -15.04 -10.03 3.36
C LYS A 357 -16.01 -8.98 3.90
N LYS A 358 -15.78 -8.48 5.11
CA LYS A 358 -16.50 -7.33 5.68
C LYS A 358 -18.01 -7.54 5.68
N CYS A 359 -18.48 -8.73 6.08
CA CYS A 359 -19.91 -9.06 6.14
C CYS A 359 -20.31 -9.26 7.61
N PRO A 360 -20.55 -8.18 8.38
CA PRO A 360 -20.61 -8.22 9.84
C PRO A 360 -21.80 -9.00 10.40
N LYS A 361 -22.91 -9.13 9.67
CA LYS A 361 -24.10 -9.88 10.11
C LYS A 361 -24.13 -11.35 9.68
N LEU A 362 -23.12 -11.83 8.95
CA LEU A 362 -23.09 -13.21 8.45
C LEU A 362 -22.92 -14.17 9.62
N LYS A 363 -23.92 -14.99 9.91
CA LYS A 363 -23.95 -15.88 11.08
C LYS A 363 -23.37 -17.27 10.80
N ALA A 364 -23.63 -17.80 9.62
CA ALA A 364 -23.21 -19.14 9.17
C ALA A 364 -23.23 -19.24 7.64
N PHE A 365 -22.60 -20.30 7.10
CA PHE A 365 -22.59 -20.59 5.66
C PHE A 365 -23.81 -21.42 5.22
N GLN A 366 -24.43 -22.23 6.10
CA GLN A 366 -25.63 -23.04 5.86
C GLN A 366 -26.44 -23.24 7.16
N GLU A 367 -27.72 -23.63 7.05
CA GLU A 367 -28.52 -24.12 8.19
C GLU A 367 -28.07 -25.52 8.63
N GLU A 368 -28.14 -25.77 9.94
CA GLU A 368 -27.78 -27.03 10.58
C GLU A 368 -28.75 -28.13 10.17
N GLU A 369 -28.34 -29.04 9.26
CA GLU A 369 -28.81 -30.44 9.11
C GLU A 369 -28.64 -30.91 7.65
N LEU A 370 -27.43 -31.29 7.21
CA LEU A 370 -27.24 -32.22 6.09
C LEU A 370 -25.78 -32.70 6.10
N MET A 371 -25.58 -34.02 6.13
CA MET A 371 -24.25 -34.61 5.94
C MET A 371 -23.86 -34.48 4.46
N VAL A 372 -22.85 -33.66 4.15
CA VAL A 372 -22.34 -33.55 2.77
C VAL A 372 -21.15 -34.48 2.55
N SER A 373 -21.28 -35.32 1.52
CA SER A 373 -20.21 -36.07 0.89
C SER A 373 -19.73 -35.39 -0.41
N ASN A 374 -18.41 -35.22 -0.45
CA ASN A 374 -17.49 -35.14 -1.61
C ASN A 374 -17.26 -33.82 -2.40
N SER A 375 -15.97 -33.43 -2.36
CA SER A 375 -15.12 -33.02 -3.49
C SER A 375 -15.41 -31.67 -4.16
N SER A 376 -15.09 -30.58 -3.45
CA SER A 376 -14.95 -29.26 -4.10
C SER A 376 -13.60 -29.13 -4.83
N SER A 377 -13.60 -28.52 -6.02
CA SER A 377 -12.39 -28.03 -6.71
C SER A 377 -11.76 -26.79 -6.05
N LEU A 378 -12.24 -26.40 -4.86
CA LEU A 378 -11.89 -25.16 -4.18
C LEU A 378 -10.42 -25.19 -3.76
N ARG A 379 -9.67 -24.19 -4.19
CA ARG A 379 -8.24 -24.03 -3.90
C ARG A 379 -7.96 -22.89 -2.94
N GLU A 380 -8.75 -21.81 -2.99
CA GLU A 380 -8.62 -20.65 -2.11
C GLU A 380 -9.95 -20.35 -1.42
N LEU A 381 -9.92 -20.30 -0.09
CA LEU A 381 -11.01 -19.82 0.75
C LEU A 381 -10.49 -18.70 1.65
N LYS A 382 -11.08 -17.52 1.52
CA LYS A 382 -10.75 -16.37 2.38
C LYS A 382 -11.97 -15.77 3.06
N ILE A 383 -11.93 -15.67 4.38
CA ILE A 383 -12.96 -15.08 5.24
C ILE A 383 -12.29 -13.96 6.04
N GLU A 384 -12.77 -12.72 5.91
CA GLU A 384 -12.16 -11.54 6.55
C GLU A 384 -13.24 -10.63 7.13
N ASP A 385 -13.09 -10.13 8.36
CA ASP A 385 -13.99 -9.15 8.99
C ASP A 385 -15.49 -9.58 8.95
N CYS A 386 -15.80 -10.81 9.38
CA CYS A 386 -17.17 -11.36 9.45
C CYS A 386 -17.54 -11.63 10.91
N ASP A 387 -17.83 -10.57 11.66
CA ASP A 387 -17.85 -10.63 13.13
C ASP A 387 -18.95 -11.49 13.73
N ALA A 388 -20.16 -11.56 13.14
CA ALA A 388 -21.25 -12.41 13.64
C ALA A 388 -21.11 -13.91 13.29
N LEU A 389 -20.07 -14.30 12.55
CA LEU A 389 -19.90 -15.67 12.08
C LEU A 389 -19.57 -16.58 13.26
N LYS A 390 -20.50 -17.46 13.64
CA LYS A 390 -20.33 -18.34 14.81
C LYS A 390 -19.64 -19.65 14.50
N SER A 391 -19.87 -20.19 13.30
CA SER A 391 -19.40 -21.51 12.88
C SER A 391 -19.16 -21.55 11.39
N ILE A 392 -18.18 -22.37 10.99
CA ILE A 392 -17.91 -22.75 9.61
C ILE A 392 -18.32 -24.22 9.46
N SER A 393 -19.61 -24.50 9.66
CA SER A 393 -20.19 -25.83 9.45
C SER A 393 -20.15 -26.21 7.96
N ASP A 394 -19.97 -27.51 7.70
CA ASP A 394 -20.14 -28.13 6.37
C ASP A 394 -19.01 -27.95 5.32
N LEU A 395 -17.83 -27.45 5.71
CA LEU A 395 -16.63 -27.49 4.85
C LEU A 395 -15.84 -28.83 4.96
N ARG A 396 -16.44 -29.86 5.53
CA ARG A 396 -15.81 -31.19 5.62
C ARG A 396 -15.73 -31.78 4.22
N GLY A 397 -14.53 -31.96 3.69
CA GLY A 397 -14.32 -32.50 2.33
C GLY A 397 -13.78 -31.51 1.29
N LEU A 398 -13.32 -30.31 1.68
CA LEU A 398 -12.53 -29.42 0.82
C LEU A 398 -11.10 -29.96 0.60
N THR A 399 -10.98 -31.16 0.04
CA THR A 399 -9.68 -31.86 -0.07
C THR A 399 -8.70 -31.20 -1.03
N SER A 400 -9.17 -30.37 -1.96
CA SER A 400 -8.36 -29.62 -2.94
C SER A 400 -7.89 -28.25 -2.44
N LEU A 401 -8.23 -27.86 -1.21
CA LEU A 401 -7.95 -26.53 -0.69
C LEU A 401 -6.44 -26.35 -0.49
N GLN A 402 -5.86 -25.37 -1.17
CA GLN A 402 -4.43 -25.03 -1.08
C GLN A 402 -4.19 -23.88 -0.10
N LYS A 403 -5.11 -22.91 -0.03
CA LYS A 403 -5.00 -21.74 0.83
C LYS A 403 -6.29 -21.51 1.62
N LEU A 404 -6.16 -21.46 2.95
CA LEU A 404 -7.23 -21.08 3.87
C LEU A 404 -6.80 -19.85 4.66
N GLU A 405 -7.60 -18.78 4.61
CA GLU A 405 -7.35 -17.54 5.34
C GLU A 405 -8.60 -17.07 6.08
N ILE A 406 -8.55 -17.03 7.42
CA ILE A 406 -9.61 -16.54 8.30
C ILE A 406 -9.05 -15.37 9.10
N ARG A 407 -9.64 -14.18 8.98
CA ARG A 407 -9.15 -12.96 9.62
C ARG A 407 -10.29 -12.20 10.30
N SER A 408 -10.06 -11.73 11.52
CA SER A 408 -10.98 -10.84 12.26
C SER A 408 -12.43 -11.36 12.28
N CYS A 409 -12.63 -12.63 12.62
CA CYS A 409 -13.97 -13.21 12.82
C CYS A 409 -14.23 -13.34 14.32
N GLY A 410 -14.77 -12.27 14.93
CA GLY A 410 -14.82 -12.11 16.39
C GLY A 410 -15.66 -13.16 17.14
N GLU A 411 -16.84 -13.51 16.62
CA GLU A 411 -17.77 -14.46 17.25
C GLU A 411 -17.57 -15.91 16.80
N LEU A 412 -16.53 -16.22 16.01
CA LEU A 412 -16.26 -17.58 15.55
C LEU A 412 -15.87 -18.44 16.75
N GLU A 413 -16.75 -19.34 17.18
CA GLU A 413 -16.56 -20.14 18.39
C GLU A 413 -15.90 -21.47 18.11
N MET A 414 -16.30 -22.19 17.06
CA MET A 414 -15.78 -23.53 16.76
C MET A 414 -15.64 -23.77 15.26
N ILE A 415 -14.61 -24.53 14.91
CA ILE A 415 -14.46 -25.15 13.60
C ILE A 415 -14.74 -26.67 13.76
N PRO A 416 -15.54 -27.30 12.88
CA PRO A 416 -16.00 -28.68 13.09
C PRO A 416 -14.86 -29.68 13.26
N LYS A 417 -15.03 -30.63 14.20
CA LYS A 417 -14.10 -31.77 14.35
C LYS A 417 -13.99 -32.53 13.02
N GLY A 418 -12.76 -32.80 12.61
CA GLY A 418 -12.43 -33.45 11.34
C GLY A 418 -12.36 -32.51 10.12
N PHE A 419 -12.62 -31.21 10.26
CA PHE A 419 -12.37 -30.24 9.18
C PHE A 419 -10.88 -30.19 8.84
N TRP A 420 -10.04 -29.97 9.85
CA TRP A 420 -8.59 -29.90 9.72
C TRP A 420 -7.97 -31.17 9.12
N SER A 421 -8.48 -32.34 9.53
CA SER A 421 -7.98 -33.62 9.02
C SER A 421 -8.37 -33.90 7.56
N SER A 422 -9.36 -33.17 7.02
CA SER A 422 -9.78 -33.28 5.62
C SER A 422 -8.94 -32.46 4.63
N LEU A 423 -8.10 -31.53 5.12
CA LEU A 423 -7.31 -30.61 4.29
C LEU A 423 -6.01 -31.26 3.78
N VAL A 424 -6.12 -32.20 2.85
CA VAL A 424 -4.96 -32.97 2.35
C VAL A 424 -4.03 -32.14 1.44
N ALA A 425 -4.56 -31.20 0.68
CA ALA A 425 -3.80 -30.40 -0.30
C ALA A 425 -3.36 -29.01 0.22
N VAL A 426 -3.57 -28.69 1.49
CA VAL A 426 -3.31 -27.34 2.02
C VAL A 426 -1.81 -27.03 1.99
N GLU A 427 -1.47 -25.87 1.45
CA GLU A 427 -0.13 -25.31 1.38
C GLU A 427 0.05 -24.17 2.40
N SER A 428 -0.99 -23.36 2.61
CA SER A 428 -0.93 -22.21 3.51
C SER A 428 -2.21 -22.07 4.34
N LEU A 429 -2.03 -22.01 5.66
CA LEU A 429 -3.08 -21.80 6.64
C LEU A 429 -2.83 -20.51 7.43
N TYR A 430 -3.84 -19.65 7.47
CA TYR A 430 -3.75 -18.32 8.03
C TYR A 430 -4.97 -18.05 8.91
N ILE A 431 -4.79 -17.87 10.21
CA ILE A 431 -5.86 -17.54 11.17
C ILE A 431 -5.41 -16.32 11.97
N TYR A 432 -6.16 -15.22 11.90
CA TYR A 432 -5.80 -13.98 12.61
C TYR A 432 -7.00 -13.41 13.35
N ARG A 433 -6.77 -12.90 14.57
CA ARG A 433 -7.73 -12.09 15.33
C ARG A 433 -9.10 -12.77 15.51
N CYS A 434 -9.14 -14.09 15.67
CA CYS A 434 -10.36 -14.86 15.92
C CYS A 434 -10.52 -15.10 17.44
N LYS A 435 -11.03 -14.09 18.14
CA LYS A 435 -10.94 -14.01 19.61
C LYS A 435 -11.74 -15.07 20.36
N ARG A 436 -12.88 -15.53 19.82
CA ARG A 436 -13.71 -16.57 20.46
C ARG A 436 -13.42 -17.98 19.98
N LEU A 437 -12.47 -18.17 19.07
CA LEU A 437 -12.19 -19.48 18.48
C LEU A 437 -11.64 -20.41 19.56
N LYS A 438 -12.42 -21.44 19.89
CA LYS A 438 -12.10 -22.50 20.85
C LYS A 438 -11.83 -23.82 20.14
N GLY A 439 -11.14 -24.71 20.84
CA GLY A 439 -10.89 -26.09 20.42
C GLY A 439 -9.47 -26.33 19.92
N THR A 440 -9.31 -27.46 19.22
CA THR A 440 -8.02 -27.96 18.74
C THR A 440 -7.91 -27.84 17.23
N ILE A 441 -6.79 -27.30 16.74
CA ILE A 441 -6.38 -27.45 15.34
C ILE A 441 -5.60 -28.74 15.22
N GLU A 442 -6.21 -29.79 14.65
CA GLU A 442 -5.61 -31.13 14.47
C GLU A 442 -5.24 -31.34 12.99
N LEU A 443 -3.98 -31.09 12.62
CA LEU A 443 -3.52 -31.29 11.25
C LEU A 443 -3.31 -32.80 10.97
N SER A 444 -3.75 -33.24 9.79
CA SER A 444 -3.57 -34.64 9.36
C SER A 444 -2.17 -34.89 8.80
N LEU A 445 -1.61 -36.07 9.07
CA LEU A 445 -0.37 -36.60 8.48
C LEU A 445 -0.41 -36.69 6.94
N SER A 446 -1.61 -36.62 6.35
CA SER A 446 -1.78 -36.61 4.89
C SER A 446 -1.47 -35.26 4.25
N SER A 447 -1.35 -34.18 5.02
CA SER A 447 -1.17 -32.80 4.53
C SER A 447 0.29 -32.50 4.12
N LYS A 448 0.87 -33.36 3.27
CA LYS A 448 2.30 -33.35 2.90
C LYS A 448 2.75 -32.08 2.16
N HIS A 449 1.80 -31.30 1.65
CA HIS A 449 2.03 -30.07 0.90
C HIS A 449 2.05 -28.81 1.78
N LEU A 450 1.77 -28.93 3.07
CA LEU A 450 1.72 -27.78 3.97
C LEU A 450 3.10 -27.12 4.06
N ARG A 451 3.14 -25.83 3.75
CA ARG A 451 4.34 -24.98 3.75
C ARG A 451 4.33 -23.97 4.87
N GLN A 452 3.17 -23.40 5.18
CA GLN A 452 3.07 -22.29 6.11
C GLN A 452 1.81 -22.36 6.96
N VAL A 453 1.97 -22.14 8.26
CA VAL A 453 0.88 -21.93 9.22
C VAL A 453 1.15 -20.65 9.98
N GLN A 454 0.19 -19.73 10.02
CA GLN A 454 0.24 -18.55 10.88
C GLN A 454 -1.06 -18.43 11.68
N ILE A 455 -0.97 -18.41 13.01
CA ILE A 455 -2.09 -18.33 13.95
C ILE A 455 -1.82 -17.21 14.95
N ASN A 456 -2.50 -16.08 14.76
CA ASN A 456 -2.15 -14.83 15.44
C ASN A 456 -3.36 -14.22 16.16
N SER A 457 -3.18 -13.72 17.37
CA SER A 457 -4.23 -13.09 18.19
C SER A 457 -5.50 -13.94 18.32
N CYS A 458 -5.33 -15.22 18.67
CA CYS A 458 -6.41 -16.19 18.89
C CYS A 458 -6.37 -16.71 20.34
N PRO A 459 -6.70 -15.86 21.34
CA PRO A 459 -6.43 -16.12 22.76
C PRO A 459 -7.21 -17.30 23.36
N ASN A 460 -8.32 -17.74 22.77
CA ASN A 460 -9.13 -18.85 23.27
C ASN A 460 -8.83 -20.20 22.60
N LEU A 461 -7.86 -20.25 21.68
CA LEU A 461 -7.48 -21.49 21.00
C LEU A 461 -6.73 -22.39 21.99
N GLU A 462 -7.28 -23.55 22.30
CA GLU A 462 -6.80 -24.38 23.42
C GLU A 462 -5.57 -25.20 23.04
N ARG A 463 -5.53 -25.74 21.80
CA ARG A 463 -4.46 -26.62 21.35
C ARG A 463 -4.18 -26.50 19.85
N PHE A 464 -2.90 -26.63 19.50
CA PHE A 464 -2.43 -26.87 18.15
C PHE A 464 -1.72 -28.23 18.17
N ASP A 465 -2.28 -29.22 17.48
CA ASP A 465 -1.81 -30.60 17.51
C ASP A 465 -1.76 -31.21 16.10
N ILE A 466 -1.00 -32.29 15.96
CA ILE A 466 -0.91 -33.10 14.76
C ILE A 466 -1.48 -34.46 15.16
N CYS A 467 -2.38 -35.06 14.37
CA CYS A 467 -2.94 -36.37 14.70
C CYS A 467 -1.82 -37.43 14.88
N SER A 468 -1.36 -37.63 16.11
CA SER A 468 -0.47 -38.72 16.50
C SER A 468 -1.34 -39.85 17.05
N SER A 469 -1.94 -40.64 16.17
CA SER A 469 -2.41 -41.95 16.60
C SER A 469 -1.17 -42.81 16.90
N SER A 470 -0.82 -42.92 18.18
CA SER A 470 -0.01 -43.98 18.79
C SER A 470 1.37 -44.27 18.17
N THR A 471 2.41 -43.87 18.90
CA THR A 471 3.61 -44.68 19.20
C THR A 471 4.18 -45.56 18.08
N THR A 472 5.27 -45.11 17.46
CA THR A 472 6.50 -45.89 17.22
C THR A 472 7.60 -44.95 16.71
N GLN A 473 8.80 -45.08 17.25
CA GLN A 473 9.98 -44.20 17.06
C GLN A 473 10.57 -44.14 15.63
N GLN A 474 9.84 -44.48 14.56
CA GLN A 474 10.46 -44.81 13.27
C GLN A 474 9.94 -44.11 11.99
N GLN A 475 9.17 -43.02 12.07
CA GLN A 475 8.97 -42.14 10.89
C GLN A 475 9.19 -40.67 11.25
N ARG A 476 10.43 -40.20 11.07
CA ARG A 476 10.99 -38.95 11.63
C ARG A 476 10.85 -37.68 10.77
N VAL A 477 10.09 -37.69 9.66
CA VAL A 477 9.77 -36.47 8.88
C VAL A 477 8.33 -36.56 8.38
N LEU A 478 7.39 -35.92 9.07
CA LEU A 478 5.96 -35.99 8.75
C LEU A 478 5.52 -34.89 7.76
N PHE A 479 6.28 -33.79 7.66
CA PHE A 479 6.02 -32.69 6.73
C PHE A 479 7.30 -32.19 6.02
N PRO A 480 7.68 -32.79 4.88
CA PRO A 480 8.95 -32.47 4.21
C PRO A 480 8.99 -31.10 3.53
N CYS A 481 7.85 -30.42 3.39
CA CYS A 481 7.72 -29.13 2.70
C CYS A 481 7.42 -27.96 3.64
N PHE A 482 7.33 -28.21 4.95
CA PHE A 482 6.90 -27.22 5.93
C PHE A 482 8.03 -26.23 6.24
N HIS A 483 7.79 -24.94 5.95
CA HIS A 483 8.80 -23.89 5.93
C HIS A 483 8.64 -22.89 7.07
N THR A 484 7.41 -22.41 7.32
CA THR A 484 7.14 -21.35 8.31
C THR A 484 6.03 -21.74 9.27
N LEU A 485 6.28 -21.57 10.58
CA LEU A 485 5.29 -21.65 11.64
C LEU A 485 5.31 -20.37 12.47
N GLU A 486 4.20 -19.66 12.48
CA GLU A 486 4.01 -18.46 13.29
C GLU A 486 2.79 -18.65 14.20
N ILE A 487 3.00 -18.48 15.51
CA ILE A 487 1.95 -18.44 16.51
C ILE A 487 2.21 -17.24 17.39
N TRP A 488 1.30 -16.26 17.37
CA TRP A 488 1.45 -15.04 18.15
C TRP A 488 0.19 -14.74 18.96
N ASP A 489 0.32 -14.28 20.20
CA ASP A 489 -0.81 -13.81 21.03
C ASP A 489 -1.94 -14.87 21.13
N CYS A 490 -1.56 -16.10 21.47
CA CYS A 490 -2.45 -17.26 21.63
C CYS A 490 -2.41 -17.79 23.07
N SER A 491 -3.06 -17.05 23.97
CA SER A 491 -2.95 -17.23 25.43
C SER A 491 -3.46 -18.56 25.98
N ALA A 492 -4.41 -19.24 25.33
CA ALA A 492 -4.96 -20.53 25.81
C ALA A 492 -4.14 -21.76 25.39
N ILE A 493 -3.16 -21.62 24.48
CA ILE A 493 -2.32 -22.74 24.06
C ILE A 493 -1.38 -23.12 25.20
N SER A 494 -1.54 -24.33 25.73
CA SER A 494 -0.77 -24.80 26.89
C SER A 494 0.56 -25.46 26.53
N SER A 495 0.61 -26.15 25.39
CA SER A 495 1.77 -26.95 24.97
C SER A 495 1.86 -27.05 23.44
N ILE A 496 3.09 -27.06 22.91
CA ILE A 496 3.37 -27.24 21.48
C ILE A 496 4.49 -28.30 21.33
N ASP A 497 4.29 -29.29 20.45
CA ASP A 497 5.30 -30.29 20.08
C ASP A 497 5.76 -30.08 18.63
N LEU A 498 7.07 -29.84 18.47
CA LEU A 498 7.71 -29.52 17.19
C LEU A 498 8.46 -30.70 16.55
N ARG A 499 8.46 -31.90 17.18
CA ARG A 499 9.21 -33.08 16.70
C ARG A 499 8.88 -33.50 15.25
N SER A 500 7.72 -33.09 14.75
CA SER A 500 7.22 -33.43 13.41
C SER A 500 7.70 -32.51 12.28
N PHE A 501 8.35 -31.37 12.58
CA PHE A 501 8.65 -30.29 11.64
C PHE A 501 10.14 -30.14 11.28
N ALA A 502 10.84 -31.24 11.02
CA ALA A 502 12.30 -31.22 10.76
C ALA A 502 12.75 -30.30 9.59
N SER A 503 11.86 -29.99 8.63
CA SER A 503 12.13 -29.13 7.47
C SER A 503 11.86 -27.63 7.70
N LEU A 504 11.47 -27.23 8.91
CA LEU A 504 11.12 -25.85 9.25
C LEU A 504 12.33 -24.91 9.13
N HIS A 505 12.15 -23.77 8.46
CA HIS A 505 13.18 -22.73 8.29
C HIS A 505 12.89 -21.51 9.18
N GLU A 506 11.62 -21.20 9.42
CA GLU A 506 11.19 -20.04 10.22
C GLU A 506 10.21 -20.48 11.30
N LEU A 507 10.56 -20.22 12.56
CA LEU A 507 9.72 -20.49 13.73
C LEU A 507 9.54 -19.22 14.53
N LYS A 508 8.28 -18.79 14.69
CA LYS A 508 7.91 -17.61 15.48
C LYS A 508 6.82 -17.98 16.47
N ILE A 509 7.14 -18.07 17.75
CA ILE A 509 6.16 -18.32 18.82
C ILE A 509 6.32 -17.26 19.90
N THR A 510 5.50 -16.21 19.85
CA THR A 510 5.61 -15.06 20.77
C THR A 510 4.30 -14.73 21.46
N GLU A 511 4.35 -14.18 22.67
CA GLU A 511 3.18 -13.70 23.42
C GLU A 511 2.13 -14.79 23.69
N CYS A 512 2.57 -16.05 23.81
CA CYS A 512 1.71 -17.18 24.17
C CYS A 512 1.72 -17.37 25.70
N SER A 513 1.06 -16.48 26.43
CA SER A 513 1.15 -16.38 27.90
C SER A 513 0.64 -17.59 28.70
N GLY A 514 -0.07 -18.55 28.08
CA GLY A 514 -0.47 -19.82 28.72
C GLY A 514 0.45 -20.99 28.41
N LEU A 515 1.44 -20.81 27.52
CA LEU A 515 2.35 -21.86 27.09
C LEU A 515 3.32 -22.20 28.24
N HIS A 516 3.27 -23.46 28.69
CA HIS A 516 4.14 -23.97 29.77
C HIS A 516 4.97 -25.19 29.35
N ALA A 517 4.81 -25.69 28.13
CA ALA A 517 5.65 -26.75 27.56
C ALA A 517 5.89 -26.54 26.05
N LEU A 518 7.15 -26.37 25.65
CA LEU A 518 7.59 -26.36 24.25
C LEU A 518 8.62 -27.47 24.04
N GLN A 519 8.30 -28.46 23.21
CA GLN A 519 9.17 -29.61 22.96
C GLN A 519 9.56 -29.71 21.49
N GLY A 520 10.70 -30.36 21.21
CA GLY A 520 11.07 -30.71 19.84
C GLY A 520 11.94 -29.71 19.09
N LEU A 521 12.43 -28.63 19.73
CA LEU A 521 13.42 -27.71 19.13
C LEU A 521 14.68 -28.41 18.58
N PRO A 522 15.29 -29.42 19.26
CA PRO A 522 16.52 -30.05 18.76
C PRO A 522 16.36 -30.73 17.39
N PHE A 523 15.13 -31.03 16.97
CA PHE A 523 14.83 -31.70 15.70
C PHE A 523 14.83 -30.75 14.50
N LEU A 524 14.88 -29.43 14.72
CA LEU A 524 14.74 -28.40 13.69
C LEU A 524 16.08 -28.04 13.03
N THR A 525 16.75 -29.02 12.44
CA THR A 525 18.10 -28.85 11.87
C THR A 525 18.18 -27.87 10.69
N ALA A 526 17.07 -27.63 9.99
CA ALA A 526 16.96 -26.69 8.87
C ALA A 526 16.56 -25.25 9.28
N LEU A 527 16.39 -24.98 10.58
CA LEU A 527 15.89 -23.70 11.08
C LEU A 527 16.91 -22.58 10.85
N GLU A 528 16.49 -21.52 10.16
CA GLU A 528 17.29 -20.33 9.86
C GLU A 528 16.91 -19.15 10.75
N GLU A 529 15.62 -19.02 11.11
CA GLU A 529 15.07 -17.94 11.95
C GLU A 529 14.23 -18.51 13.11
N LEU A 530 14.54 -18.08 14.33
CA LEU A 530 13.83 -18.45 15.55
C LEU A 530 13.44 -17.20 16.34
N ASN A 531 12.15 -16.94 16.50
CA ASN A 531 11.61 -15.93 17.40
C ASN A 531 10.75 -16.60 18.48
N ILE A 532 11.14 -16.48 19.75
CA ILE A 532 10.41 -17.08 20.87
C ILE A 532 10.39 -16.18 22.11
N GLY A 533 9.24 -16.11 22.78
CA GLY A 533 9.16 -15.43 24.08
C GLY A 533 7.76 -14.96 24.47
N GLY A 534 7.63 -14.25 25.60
CA GLY A 534 6.33 -13.82 26.13
C GLY A 534 5.45 -14.99 26.62
N PHE A 535 6.05 -15.98 27.27
CA PHE A 535 5.40 -17.22 27.72
C PHE A 535 4.87 -17.16 29.16
N SER A 536 4.23 -18.25 29.59
CA SER A 536 3.68 -18.38 30.94
C SER A 536 4.76 -18.34 32.02
N PRO A 537 4.48 -17.77 33.21
CA PRO A 537 5.35 -17.92 34.39
C PRO A 537 5.57 -19.39 34.81
N ALA A 538 4.71 -20.31 34.38
CA ALA A 538 4.86 -21.74 34.64
C ALA A 538 6.00 -22.38 33.82
N LEU A 539 6.44 -21.76 32.72
CA LEU A 539 7.60 -22.22 31.96
C LEU A 539 8.89 -21.72 32.64
N HIS A 540 9.39 -22.50 33.60
CA HIS A 540 10.50 -22.09 34.48
C HIS A 540 11.85 -21.95 33.80
N CYS A 541 12.04 -22.52 32.61
CA CYS A 541 13.30 -22.48 31.89
C CYS A 541 13.07 -22.33 30.37
N PHE A 542 14.12 -21.89 29.68
CA PHE A 542 14.10 -21.88 28.23
C PHE A 542 14.03 -23.31 27.67
N PRO A 543 13.23 -23.55 26.63
CA PRO A 543 13.05 -24.88 26.05
C PRO A 543 14.39 -25.54 25.66
N PRO A 544 14.61 -26.82 26.01
CA PRO A 544 15.91 -27.45 25.81
C PRO A 544 16.25 -27.53 24.31
N LEU A 545 17.49 -27.13 24.00
CA LEU A 545 18.05 -27.22 22.65
C LEU A 545 18.72 -28.57 22.36
N ILE A 546 18.81 -29.44 23.38
CA ILE A 546 19.43 -30.77 23.32
C ILE A 546 18.38 -31.84 23.56
N ASN A 547 18.55 -33.02 22.96
CA ASN A 547 17.72 -34.19 23.24
C ASN A 547 18.07 -34.77 24.62
N GLU A 548 17.10 -34.82 25.54
CA GLU A 548 17.27 -35.44 26.86
C GLU A 548 17.53 -36.96 26.79
N ASP A 549 17.30 -37.59 25.63
CA ASP A 549 17.43 -39.04 25.40
C ASP A 549 18.85 -39.50 24.99
N GLU A 550 19.80 -38.59 24.73
CA GLU A 550 21.19 -38.92 24.39
C GLU A 550 22.10 -38.65 25.59
N GLY A 551 22.35 -39.69 26.40
CA GLY A 551 23.17 -39.60 27.62
C GLY A 551 24.59 -39.08 27.37
N ASP A 552 25.06 -38.19 28.25
CA ASP A 552 26.43 -37.73 28.58
C ASP A 552 27.48 -37.51 27.46
N ALA A 553 27.12 -37.61 26.19
CA ALA A 553 28.02 -37.45 25.05
C ALA A 553 27.37 -36.66 23.91
N VAL A 554 26.73 -35.53 24.23
CA VAL A 554 26.27 -34.58 23.21
C VAL A 554 27.40 -33.61 22.90
N GLU A 555 27.93 -33.67 21.68
CA GLU A 555 28.79 -32.61 21.15
C GLU A 555 27.96 -31.33 20.99
N PHE A 556 28.08 -30.40 21.93
CA PHE A 556 27.39 -29.10 21.91
C PHE A 556 27.68 -28.24 20.67
N ASN A 557 28.65 -28.63 19.84
CA ASN A 557 29.18 -27.86 18.71
C ASN A 557 28.26 -27.79 17.47
N ASN A 558 27.05 -28.36 17.50
CA ASN A 558 26.16 -28.44 16.33
C ASN A 558 24.68 -28.20 16.64
N LEU A 559 24.39 -27.40 17.68
CA LEU A 559 23.03 -27.02 18.04
C LEU A 559 22.46 -26.07 16.98
N LEU A 560 21.39 -26.49 16.28
CA LEU A 560 20.72 -25.73 15.22
C LEU A 560 21.70 -25.13 14.18
N PRO A 561 22.38 -25.96 13.37
CA PRO A 561 23.53 -25.55 12.55
C PRO A 561 23.18 -24.56 11.42
N SER A 562 21.89 -24.44 11.09
CA SER A 562 21.41 -23.53 10.06
C SER A 562 20.97 -22.17 10.60
N LEU A 563 20.92 -22.00 11.94
CA LEU A 563 20.33 -20.82 12.56
C LEU A 563 21.18 -19.58 12.34
N ARG A 564 20.55 -18.54 11.80
CA ARG A 564 21.17 -17.25 11.46
C ARG A 564 20.56 -16.10 12.24
N GLU A 565 19.27 -16.18 12.54
CA GLU A 565 18.53 -15.13 13.23
C GLU A 565 17.82 -15.71 14.45
N LEU A 566 18.01 -15.06 15.59
CA LEU A 566 17.43 -15.43 16.86
C LEU A 566 16.87 -14.18 17.54
N GLU A 567 15.59 -14.21 17.83
CA GLU A 567 14.89 -13.25 18.65
C GLU A 567 14.36 -13.96 19.90
N ILE A 568 14.74 -13.45 21.07
CA ILE A 568 14.27 -13.97 22.34
C ILE A 568 13.62 -12.82 23.09
N MET A 569 12.35 -12.99 23.38
CA MET A 569 11.59 -12.10 24.24
C MET A 569 11.51 -12.72 25.65
N GLY A 570 11.78 -11.90 26.67
CA GLY A 570 11.73 -12.31 28.07
C GLY A 570 10.32 -12.74 28.49
N TRP A 571 10.24 -13.47 29.61
CA TRP A 571 8.97 -13.73 30.28
C TRP A 571 9.20 -13.88 31.79
N PRO A 572 8.17 -13.78 32.65
CA PRO A 572 8.37 -13.60 34.10
C PRO A 572 9.26 -14.63 34.81
N ALA A 573 9.33 -15.85 34.29
CA ALA A 573 10.19 -16.92 34.81
C ALA A 573 11.57 -16.99 34.16
N LEU A 574 11.72 -16.54 32.90
CA LEU A 574 13.01 -16.45 32.22
C LEU A 574 13.60 -15.06 32.41
N GLN A 575 14.18 -14.86 33.60
CA GLN A 575 14.76 -13.59 34.01
C GLN A 575 16.17 -13.34 33.43
N PHE A 576 16.82 -14.40 32.95
CA PHE A 576 18.19 -14.37 32.41
C PHE A 576 18.28 -15.11 31.10
N LEU A 577 19.26 -14.72 30.26
CA LEU A 577 19.51 -15.40 29.00
C LEU A 577 20.11 -16.81 29.23
N PRO A 578 19.60 -17.86 28.55
CA PRO A 578 20.05 -19.23 28.75
C PRO A 578 21.51 -19.48 28.36
N HIS A 579 22.28 -20.14 29.22
CA HIS A 579 23.70 -20.44 28.97
C HIS A 579 23.94 -21.33 27.72
N HIS A 580 22.96 -22.16 27.34
CA HIS A 580 23.07 -23.04 26.17
C HIS A 580 23.15 -22.28 24.83
N LEU A 581 22.77 -21.00 24.79
CA LEU A 581 22.85 -20.18 23.57
C LEU A 581 24.29 -19.89 23.14
N GLN A 582 25.27 -20.08 24.02
CA GLN A 582 26.70 -19.88 23.73
C GLN A 582 27.22 -20.73 22.56
N TYR A 583 26.53 -21.82 22.24
CA TYR A 583 26.95 -22.79 21.22
C TYR A 583 26.41 -22.46 19.82
N LEU A 584 25.55 -21.44 19.67
CA LEU A 584 24.95 -21.01 18.41
C LEU A 584 25.92 -20.18 17.55
N THR A 585 27.09 -20.73 17.25
CA THR A 585 28.21 -20.01 16.62
C THR A 585 27.95 -19.55 15.17
N THR A 586 26.91 -20.07 14.51
CA THR A 586 26.48 -19.69 13.15
C THR A 586 25.60 -18.44 13.13
N LEU A 587 25.17 -17.95 14.29
CA LEU A 587 24.22 -16.86 14.43
C LEU A 587 24.79 -15.54 13.89
N LYS A 588 24.00 -14.85 13.07
CA LYS A 588 24.34 -13.56 12.46
C LYS A 588 23.59 -12.39 13.09
N SER A 589 22.36 -12.61 13.55
CA SER A 589 21.54 -11.59 14.20
C SER A 589 20.95 -12.13 15.49
N LEU A 590 21.16 -11.41 16.59
CA LEU A 590 20.54 -11.68 17.88
C LEU A 590 19.72 -10.47 18.32
N ILE A 591 18.46 -10.71 18.66
CA ILE A 591 17.53 -9.73 19.20
C ILE A 591 17.12 -10.21 20.59
N ILE A 592 17.32 -9.35 21.59
CA ILE A 592 16.95 -9.58 22.98
C ILE A 592 15.87 -8.55 23.30
N ASP A 593 14.68 -8.98 23.69
CA ASP A 593 13.54 -8.11 23.98
C ASP A 593 12.95 -8.43 25.37
N ASP A 594 12.40 -7.44 26.06
CA ASP A 594 11.60 -7.55 27.29
C ASP A 594 12.20 -8.40 28.44
N PHE A 595 13.53 -8.39 28.58
CA PHE A 595 14.19 -8.98 29.75
C PHE A 595 14.26 -7.99 30.92
N THR A 596 13.18 -7.95 31.71
CA THR A 596 13.04 -6.97 32.81
C THR A 596 14.07 -7.13 33.93
N ASN A 597 14.56 -8.34 34.24
CA ASN A 597 15.53 -8.58 35.33
C ASN A 597 17.00 -8.65 34.90
N LEU A 598 17.28 -8.53 33.61
CA LEU A 598 18.64 -8.64 33.08
C LEU A 598 19.42 -7.36 33.42
N THR A 599 20.32 -7.44 34.40
CA THR A 599 21.16 -6.31 34.82
C THR A 599 22.38 -6.12 33.93
N GLU A 600 22.92 -7.22 33.43
CA GLU A 600 24.08 -7.29 32.53
C GLU A 600 23.89 -8.41 31.51
N LEU A 601 24.48 -8.26 30.32
CA LEU A 601 24.53 -9.34 29.33
C LEU A 601 25.54 -10.42 29.77
N PRO A 602 25.26 -11.71 29.51
CA PRO A 602 26.11 -12.80 29.96
C PRO A 602 27.45 -12.86 29.21
N GLU A 603 28.49 -13.34 29.89
CA GLU A 603 29.86 -13.42 29.34
C GLU A 603 29.96 -14.24 28.05
N TRP A 604 29.13 -15.29 27.94
CA TRP A 604 29.16 -16.20 26.80
C TRP A 604 28.74 -15.56 25.48
N ILE A 605 28.18 -14.34 25.50
CA ILE A 605 27.84 -13.59 24.28
C ILE A 605 29.05 -13.46 23.35
N GLY A 606 30.26 -13.35 23.92
CA GLY A 606 31.52 -13.31 23.18
C GLY A 606 31.80 -14.54 22.33
N ASN A 607 31.20 -15.70 22.64
CA ASN A 607 31.41 -16.93 21.89
C ASN A 607 30.72 -16.92 20.51
N LEU A 608 29.82 -15.96 20.26
CA LEU A 608 29.06 -15.82 19.01
C LEU A 608 29.90 -15.14 17.92
N ALA A 609 30.96 -15.81 17.48
CA ALA A 609 31.95 -15.22 16.57
C ALA A 609 31.36 -14.72 15.24
N SER A 610 30.30 -15.34 14.71
CA SER A 610 29.67 -14.95 13.44
C SER A 610 28.67 -13.79 13.55
N LEU A 611 28.44 -13.25 14.75
CA LEU A 611 27.37 -12.28 15.00
C LEU A 611 27.69 -10.95 14.30
N GLU A 612 26.81 -10.54 13.39
CA GLU A 612 26.90 -9.30 12.62
C GLU A 612 26.02 -8.19 13.21
N ARG A 613 24.90 -8.55 13.85
CA ARG A 613 23.91 -7.63 14.43
C ARG A 613 23.48 -8.07 15.83
N LEU A 614 23.52 -7.15 16.78
CA LEU A 614 22.97 -7.31 18.12
C LEU A 614 21.94 -6.21 18.39
N VAL A 615 20.75 -6.59 18.84
CA VAL A 615 19.66 -5.68 19.21
C VAL A 615 19.21 -5.99 20.62
N ILE A 616 19.07 -4.95 21.43
CA ILE A 616 18.52 -5.02 22.78
C ILE A 616 17.33 -4.07 22.81
N MET A 617 16.16 -4.56 23.23
CA MET A 617 14.91 -3.81 23.27
C MET A 617 14.25 -4.03 24.62
N SER A 618 13.65 -2.98 25.19
CA SER A 618 12.75 -3.09 26.35
C SER A 618 13.35 -3.75 27.60
N CYS A 619 14.68 -3.82 27.73
CA CYS A 619 15.35 -4.38 28.91
C CYS A 619 15.44 -3.32 30.02
N GLU A 620 14.45 -3.28 30.92
CA GLU A 620 14.30 -2.20 31.91
C GLU A 620 15.47 -2.07 32.88
N ASN A 621 15.98 -3.18 33.46
CA ASN A 621 17.04 -3.14 34.48
C ASN A 621 18.47 -3.27 33.94
N LEU A 622 18.66 -3.31 32.62
CA LEU A 622 19.99 -3.41 32.02
C LEU A 622 20.76 -2.12 32.31
N THR A 623 21.88 -2.21 33.03
CA THR A 623 22.66 -1.03 33.44
C THR A 623 23.89 -0.81 32.55
N HIS A 624 24.56 -1.88 32.12
CA HIS A 624 25.82 -1.83 31.37
C HIS A 624 25.92 -2.92 30.31
N LEU A 625 26.80 -2.70 29.32
CA LEU A 625 27.25 -3.72 28.38
C LEU A 625 28.40 -4.55 28.99
N PRO A 626 28.66 -5.78 28.51
CA PRO A 626 29.69 -6.64 29.07
C PRO A 626 31.11 -6.07 28.96
N SER A 627 32.04 -6.59 29.78
CA SER A 627 33.43 -6.14 29.82
C SER A 627 34.21 -6.54 28.55
N LYS A 628 35.39 -5.96 28.38
CA LYS A 628 36.25 -6.18 27.20
C LYS A 628 36.66 -7.66 27.05
N GLU A 629 36.99 -8.31 28.16
CA GLU A 629 37.40 -9.71 28.18
C GLU A 629 36.27 -10.65 27.71
N GLN A 630 35.02 -10.25 27.95
CA GLN A 630 33.83 -11.03 27.64
C GLN A 630 33.35 -10.84 26.18
N ILE A 631 33.61 -9.69 25.54
CA ILE A 631 33.14 -9.39 24.17
C ILE A 631 34.22 -9.65 23.10
N GLN A 632 35.44 -10.05 23.49
CA GLN A 632 36.58 -10.19 22.57
C GLN A 632 36.29 -11.07 21.34
N GLY A 633 35.41 -12.07 21.46
CA GLY A 633 35.07 -12.96 20.35
C GLY A 633 34.08 -12.42 19.32
N LEU A 634 33.39 -11.29 19.56
CA LEU A 634 32.43 -10.66 18.62
C LEU A 634 33.11 -9.93 17.45
N THR A 635 34.04 -10.60 16.77
CA THR A 635 34.92 -10.01 15.74
C THR A 635 34.19 -9.49 14.49
N PHE A 636 32.99 -10.00 14.19
CA PHE A 636 32.21 -9.63 13.01
C PHE A 636 31.05 -8.65 13.29
N LEU A 637 30.91 -8.15 14.52
CA LEU A 637 29.81 -7.28 14.89
C LEU A 637 29.88 -5.93 14.14
N LYS A 638 28.89 -5.69 13.29
CA LYS A 638 28.76 -4.48 12.46
C LYS A 638 27.72 -3.52 13.00
N LYS A 639 26.71 -4.03 13.69
CA LYS A 639 25.56 -3.25 14.14
C LYS A 639 25.16 -3.57 15.58
N LEU A 640 25.06 -2.53 16.39
CA LEU A 640 24.56 -2.60 17.76
C LEU A 640 23.40 -1.61 17.93
N ASP A 641 22.24 -2.13 18.29
CA ASP A 641 21.03 -1.36 18.51
C ASP A 641 20.55 -1.55 19.96
N ILE A 642 20.25 -0.45 20.67
CA ILE A 642 19.68 -0.46 22.03
C ILE A 642 18.45 0.46 22.03
N TYR A 643 17.27 -0.10 22.30
CA TYR A 643 15.99 0.61 22.29
C TYR A 643 15.27 0.44 23.63
N PHE A 644 14.63 1.50 24.14
CA PHE A 644 13.72 1.42 25.28
C PHE A 644 14.34 0.78 26.55
N CYS A 645 15.60 1.14 26.86
CA CYS A 645 16.31 0.64 28.05
C CYS A 645 16.51 1.78 29.08
N PRO A 646 15.53 2.04 29.97
CA PRO A 646 15.52 3.23 30.81
C PRO A 646 16.61 3.27 31.89
N ASN A 647 17.08 2.14 32.44
CA ASN A 647 18.15 2.15 33.46
C ASN A 647 19.56 2.00 32.86
N PHE A 648 19.71 1.94 31.54
CA PHE A 648 21.00 1.76 30.90
C PHE A 648 21.86 3.00 31.13
N GLN A 649 22.90 2.89 31.97
CA GLN A 649 23.56 4.07 32.54
C GLN A 649 24.68 4.63 31.67
N SER A 650 25.51 3.76 31.10
CA SER A 650 26.64 4.22 30.30
C SER A 650 27.39 3.10 29.57
N ILE A 651 28.02 3.51 28.48
CA ILE A 651 29.21 2.88 27.89
C ILE A 651 30.45 3.60 28.49
N LYS A 652 30.75 3.43 29.80
CA LYS A 652 31.81 4.20 30.52
C LYS A 652 33.16 3.45 30.56
N GLN A 653 34.15 3.96 29.79
CA GLN A 653 35.64 4.09 29.95
C GLN A 653 36.53 3.03 30.68
N PRO A 654 37.89 2.98 30.48
CA PRO A 654 38.67 2.72 29.26
C PRO A 654 39.91 1.79 29.50
N VAL A 655 40.06 0.64 28.83
CA VAL A 655 41.40 0.06 28.51
C VAL A 655 41.33 -0.65 27.16
N LEU A 656 41.36 0.15 26.10
CA LEU A 656 41.41 -0.13 24.66
C LEU A 656 41.67 -1.60 24.21
N PRO A 657 41.05 -2.13 23.14
CA PRO A 657 39.92 -1.53 22.42
C PRO A 657 38.90 -2.49 21.78
N TRP A 658 37.72 -1.95 21.48
CA TRP A 658 36.86 -2.39 20.38
C TRP A 658 37.50 -2.17 18.99
N CYS A 659 38.80 -1.86 18.87
CA CYS A 659 39.46 -1.58 17.58
C CYS A 659 39.53 -2.81 16.66
N HIS A 660 39.17 -3.99 17.15
CA HIS A 660 39.04 -5.20 16.32
C HIS A 660 37.61 -5.46 15.83
N THR A 661 36.60 -4.79 16.39
CA THR A 661 35.22 -4.90 15.91
C THR A 661 34.96 -3.83 14.86
N PHE A 662 34.54 -4.27 13.68
CA PHE A 662 34.19 -3.41 12.55
C PHE A 662 32.79 -2.78 12.76
N LEU A 663 32.52 -2.25 13.95
CA LEU A 663 31.22 -1.66 14.27
C LEU A 663 31.00 -0.44 13.37
N HIS A 664 29.99 -0.53 12.52
CA HIS A 664 29.64 0.48 11.51
C HIS A 664 28.40 1.26 11.91
N GLU A 665 27.45 0.64 12.62
CA GLU A 665 26.19 1.23 13.04
C GLU A 665 26.00 1.08 14.55
N LEU A 666 25.73 2.20 15.24
CA LEU A 666 25.37 2.23 16.66
C LEU A 666 24.10 3.07 16.85
N TYR A 667 23.02 2.44 17.27
CA TYR A 667 21.74 3.10 17.55
C TYR A 667 21.40 2.97 19.03
N VAL A 668 21.13 4.11 19.68
CA VAL A 668 20.63 4.19 21.05
C VAL A 668 19.37 5.06 21.02
N HIS A 669 18.25 4.50 21.43
CA HIS A 669 16.95 5.18 21.38
C HIS A 669 16.18 4.97 22.67
N ASP A 670 15.60 6.04 23.21
CA ASP A 670 14.76 6.01 24.41
C ASP A 670 15.44 5.27 25.58
N CYS A 671 16.67 5.69 25.90
CA CYS A 671 17.48 5.13 26.98
C CYS A 671 17.81 6.24 27.98
N ASP A 672 16.89 6.47 28.93
CA ASP A 672 16.90 7.63 29.83
C ASP A 672 18.02 7.61 30.87
N GLY A 673 18.51 6.43 31.27
CA GLY A 673 19.59 6.28 32.23
C GLY A 673 20.94 6.75 31.71
N VAL A 674 21.07 6.91 30.38
CA VAL A 674 22.36 7.19 29.74
C VAL A 674 22.75 8.63 29.99
N THR A 675 23.57 8.85 31.02
CA THR A 675 23.99 10.22 31.42
C THR A 675 25.17 10.75 30.59
N SER A 676 26.08 9.85 30.20
CA SER A 676 27.22 10.16 29.35
C SER A 676 27.61 8.95 28.49
N ILE A 677 28.01 9.20 27.24
CA ILE A 677 28.56 8.18 26.34
C ILE A 677 29.97 8.61 25.91
N ASP A 678 30.96 7.72 26.05
CA ASP A 678 32.29 7.90 25.47
C ASP A 678 32.42 7.05 24.19
N LEU A 679 32.64 7.74 23.07
CA LEU A 679 32.74 7.13 21.75
C LEU A 679 34.18 6.99 21.24
N GLY A 680 35.19 7.35 22.04
CA GLY A 680 36.59 7.48 21.58
C GLY A 680 37.21 6.19 21.01
N SER A 681 36.61 5.03 21.25
CA SER A 681 37.06 3.71 20.76
C SER A 681 36.43 3.26 19.43
N PHE A 682 35.34 3.88 18.96
CA PHE A 682 34.56 3.42 17.79
C PHE A 682 35.02 4.04 16.46
N VAL A 683 36.33 4.05 16.19
CA VAL A 683 36.91 4.73 15.02
C VAL A 683 36.36 4.27 13.65
N SER A 684 35.81 3.05 13.56
CA SER A 684 35.24 2.44 12.34
C SER A 684 33.75 2.78 12.10
N LEU A 685 33.13 3.54 13.02
CA LEU A 685 31.71 3.86 13.00
C LEU A 685 31.36 4.76 11.81
N ARG A 686 30.31 4.39 11.07
CA ARG A 686 29.82 5.12 9.88
C ARG A 686 28.49 5.83 10.14
N GLU A 687 27.62 5.22 10.95
CA GLU A 687 26.32 5.77 11.31
C GLU A 687 26.12 5.69 12.83
N LEU A 688 25.84 6.84 13.44
CA LEU A 688 25.53 6.97 14.86
C LEU A 688 24.16 7.63 15.01
N LYS A 689 23.26 7.00 15.77
CA LYS A 689 21.96 7.59 16.12
C LYS A 689 21.77 7.52 17.63
N ILE A 690 21.57 8.67 18.26
CA ILE A 690 21.24 8.76 19.68
C ILE A 690 20.01 9.67 19.78
N THR A 691 18.86 9.07 20.05
CA THR A 691 17.56 9.75 19.94
C THR A 691 16.70 9.46 21.15
N GLU A 692 15.92 10.45 21.61
CA GLU A 692 14.99 10.30 22.75
C GLU A 692 15.65 9.85 24.08
N CYS A 693 16.97 9.99 24.25
CA CYS A 693 17.66 9.69 25.52
C CYS A 693 17.61 10.90 26.45
N SER A 694 16.66 10.96 27.39
CA SER A 694 16.46 12.19 28.18
C SER A 694 17.59 12.48 29.17
N GLY A 695 18.17 11.48 29.84
CA GLY A 695 19.26 11.72 30.79
C GLY A 695 20.60 12.14 30.19
N LEU A 696 20.76 12.18 28.87
CA LEU A 696 22.04 12.44 28.23
C LEU A 696 22.47 13.90 28.33
N HIS A 697 23.59 14.16 29.02
CA HIS A 697 24.13 15.50 29.22
C HIS A 697 25.54 15.70 28.64
N ALA A 698 26.29 14.62 28.39
CA ALA A 698 27.64 14.68 27.83
C ALA A 698 27.90 13.59 26.77
N LEU A 699 28.47 13.98 25.63
CA LEU A 699 28.84 13.08 24.54
C LEU A 699 30.33 13.25 24.23
N GLN A 700 31.16 12.37 24.78
CA GLN A 700 32.62 12.44 24.67
C GLN A 700 33.14 11.57 23.51
N GLY A 701 34.32 11.91 23.01
CA GLY A 701 35.03 11.08 22.04
C GLY A 701 34.53 11.16 20.59
N LEU A 702 33.54 12.00 20.29
CA LEU A 702 33.10 12.30 18.92
C LEU A 702 34.24 12.72 17.97
N PRO A 703 35.21 13.57 18.37
CA PRO A 703 36.29 13.99 17.47
C PRO A 703 37.15 12.82 16.94
N PHE A 704 37.18 11.68 17.63
CA PHE A 704 37.93 10.49 17.20
C PHE A 704 37.23 9.67 16.11
N LEU A 705 35.95 9.93 15.83
CA LEU A 705 35.14 9.20 14.85
C LEU A 705 35.42 9.68 13.41
N THR A 706 36.64 9.45 12.93
CA THR A 706 37.09 9.94 11.62
C THR A 706 36.37 9.31 10.44
N ALA A 707 35.77 8.13 10.58
CA ALA A 707 35.00 7.44 9.54
C ALA A 707 33.48 7.76 9.54
N LEU A 708 32.99 8.58 10.47
CA LEU A 708 31.55 8.83 10.64
C LEU A 708 30.98 9.59 9.44
N GLU A 709 30.01 9.00 8.75
CA GLU A 709 29.35 9.59 7.57
C GLU A 709 28.00 10.21 7.91
N LYS A 710 27.29 9.64 8.90
CA LYS A 710 25.95 10.05 9.31
C LYS A 710 25.83 10.13 10.83
N LEU A 711 25.25 11.21 11.31
CA LEU A 711 25.02 11.47 12.73
C LEU A 711 23.59 11.96 12.93
N GLU A 712 22.86 11.34 13.86
CA GLU A 712 21.53 11.76 14.28
C GLU A 712 21.48 11.89 15.81
N LEU A 713 21.09 13.07 16.29
CA LEU A 713 21.11 13.40 17.71
C LEU A 713 19.79 14.05 18.16
N GLY A 714 19.32 13.63 19.32
CA GLY A 714 18.20 14.22 20.03
C GLY A 714 16.85 13.58 19.67
N PRO A 715 15.76 13.97 20.34
CA PRO A 715 15.72 14.98 21.42
C PRO A 715 16.34 14.48 22.73
N PHE A 716 16.87 15.40 23.55
CA PHE A 716 17.47 15.12 24.86
C PHE A 716 16.75 15.94 25.96
N SER A 717 15.92 15.28 26.78
CA SER A 717 15.17 15.79 27.96
C SER A 717 14.29 17.04 27.81
N LYS A 718 13.41 17.23 28.80
CA LYS A 718 12.38 18.25 28.89
C LYS A 718 12.83 19.54 29.60
N ASP A 719 13.87 19.48 30.45
CA ASP A 719 14.20 20.57 31.39
C ASP A 719 15.58 21.23 31.14
N SER A 720 16.41 20.67 30.25
CA SER A 720 17.71 21.26 29.92
C SER A 720 17.60 22.20 28.73
N ASP A 721 18.00 23.46 28.91
CA ASP A 721 18.12 24.44 27.83
C ASP A 721 19.40 24.23 26.98
N CYS A 722 20.28 23.30 27.39
CA CYS A 722 21.61 23.09 26.80
C CYS A 722 21.72 21.76 26.05
N PHE A 723 22.29 21.82 24.84
CA PHE A 723 22.67 20.64 24.05
C PHE A 723 23.90 19.95 24.66
N PRO A 724 24.01 18.61 24.64
CA PRO A 724 25.16 17.90 25.19
C PRO A 724 26.48 18.42 24.64
N SER A 725 27.47 18.60 25.53
CA SER A 725 28.79 19.11 25.13
C SER A 725 29.49 18.10 24.22
N LEU A 726 29.65 18.44 22.93
CA LEU A 726 30.25 17.59 21.90
C LEU A 726 31.79 17.54 21.96
N LEU A 727 32.42 18.42 22.76
CA LEU A 727 33.87 18.60 22.82
C LEU A 727 34.53 18.08 24.10
N GLY A 728 33.76 17.60 25.09
CA GLY A 728 34.31 17.41 26.44
C GLY A 728 34.71 18.75 27.07
N GLY A 729 34.63 18.84 28.39
CA GLY A 729 35.31 19.92 29.10
C GLY A 729 36.82 19.77 28.93
N ASP A 730 37.51 20.89 28.82
CA ASP A 730 38.96 21.12 28.92
C ASP A 730 39.80 19.84 29.09
N TYR A 731 40.26 19.28 27.97
CA TYR A 731 41.35 18.30 28.01
C TYR A 731 42.62 19.06 28.38
N VAL A 732 42.93 19.06 29.68
CA VAL A 732 44.22 19.49 30.20
C VAL A 732 45.19 18.33 29.94
N ASP A 733 46.29 18.59 29.26
CA ASP A 733 47.36 17.60 29.14
C ASP A 733 48.01 17.36 30.52
N ASP A 734 48.85 16.33 30.68
CA ASP A 734 49.58 16.05 31.93
C ASP A 734 50.50 17.22 32.38
N ASN A 735 50.62 18.30 31.57
CA ASN A 735 51.46 19.47 31.83
C ASN A 735 50.67 20.74 32.22
N GLY A 736 49.33 20.71 32.22
CA GLY A 736 48.52 21.86 32.63
C GLY A 736 48.27 22.91 31.54
N ASP A 737 48.56 22.63 30.27
CA ASP A 737 48.37 23.57 29.17
C ASP A 737 47.01 23.37 28.47
N GLU A 738 46.27 24.47 28.25
CA GLU A 738 45.05 24.49 27.45
C GLU A 738 45.38 24.17 25.98
N VAL A 739 45.07 22.96 25.52
CA VAL A 739 45.19 22.62 24.10
C VAL A 739 44.03 23.27 23.35
N ALA A 740 44.30 24.42 22.72
CA ALA A 740 43.42 25.02 21.72
C ALA A 740 43.14 24.00 20.59
N SER A 741 41.96 23.37 20.64
CA SER A 741 41.51 22.31 19.73
C SER A 741 41.11 22.86 18.35
N ASN A 742 42.09 23.24 17.55
CA ASN A 742 41.91 23.53 16.11
C ASN A 742 41.86 22.24 15.24
N THR A 743 41.47 21.11 15.81
CA THR A 743 41.30 19.85 15.06
C THR A 743 39.97 19.86 14.30
N PRO A 744 39.96 19.49 13.00
CA PRO A 744 38.71 19.43 12.25
C PRO A 744 37.82 18.32 12.81
N LEU A 745 36.69 18.72 13.42
CA LEU A 745 35.66 17.77 13.88
C LEU A 745 35.10 16.98 12.69
N LEU A 746 35.12 15.65 12.80
CA LEU A 746 34.38 14.72 11.96
C LEU A 746 34.56 14.95 10.42
N PRO A 747 35.77 14.74 9.86
CA PRO A 747 36.09 15.06 8.46
C PRO A 747 35.26 14.28 7.42
N SER A 748 34.75 13.12 7.80
CA SER A 748 33.94 12.26 6.91
C SER A 748 32.44 12.53 6.97
N LEU A 749 31.97 13.40 7.89
CA LEU A 749 30.54 13.59 8.09
C LEU A 749 29.89 14.22 6.86
N ARG A 750 28.84 13.57 6.34
CA ARG A 750 28.07 14.01 5.16
C ARG A 750 26.64 14.36 5.50
N LYS A 751 26.04 13.68 6.48
CA LYS A 751 24.66 13.90 6.90
C LYS A 751 24.57 14.10 8.41
N LEU A 752 23.86 15.15 8.82
CA LEU A 752 23.59 15.47 10.21
C LEU A 752 22.09 15.70 10.38
N VAL A 753 21.48 15.00 11.33
CA VAL A 753 20.10 15.18 11.76
C VAL A 753 20.11 15.61 13.22
N ILE A 754 19.42 16.69 13.52
CA ILE A 754 19.30 17.21 14.89
C ILE A 754 17.82 17.37 15.19
N ASN A 755 17.36 16.65 16.20
CA ASN A 755 16.00 16.75 16.70
C ASN A 755 16.01 17.63 17.96
N GLY A 756 15.25 18.72 17.92
CA GLY A 756 15.08 19.66 19.03
C GLY A 756 14.10 19.15 20.07
N TRP A 757 14.13 19.80 21.23
CA TRP A 757 13.20 19.57 22.34
C TRP A 757 12.69 20.91 22.88
N PRO A 758 11.59 20.94 23.64
CA PRO A 758 10.91 22.19 24.00
C PRO A 758 11.80 23.22 24.73
N ALA A 759 12.71 22.80 25.60
CA ALA A 759 13.60 23.71 26.33
C ALA A 759 14.70 24.33 25.46
N LEU A 760 15.06 23.71 24.33
CA LEU A 760 16.18 24.15 23.50
C LEU A 760 15.80 25.35 22.62
N GLN A 761 16.36 26.52 22.95
CA GLN A 761 16.05 27.79 22.28
C GLN A 761 16.95 28.08 21.07
N ALA A 762 18.12 27.45 20.98
CA ALA A 762 19.12 27.71 19.94
C ALA A 762 19.87 26.44 19.50
N LEU A 763 20.41 26.46 18.28
CA LEU A 763 21.28 25.40 17.78
C LEU A 763 22.72 25.55 18.32
N PRO A 764 23.44 24.45 18.60
CA PRO A 764 24.79 24.49 19.18
C PRO A 764 25.81 25.18 18.26
N HIS A 765 26.58 26.14 18.80
CA HIS A 765 27.57 26.91 18.03
C HIS A 765 28.72 26.04 17.49
N HIS A 766 29.08 24.96 18.19
CA HIS A 766 30.17 24.04 17.81
C HIS A 766 29.98 23.38 16.44
N LEU A 767 28.74 23.31 15.93
CA LEU A 767 28.42 22.74 14.61
C LEU A 767 28.95 23.58 13.44
N GLN A 768 29.37 24.83 13.68
CA GLN A 768 29.92 25.73 12.67
C GLN A 768 31.15 25.17 11.94
N HIS A 769 31.88 24.23 12.56
CA HIS A 769 33.13 23.68 12.03
C HIS A 769 32.92 22.51 11.06
N LEU A 770 31.70 21.99 10.90
CA LEU A 770 31.36 20.83 10.06
C LEU A 770 31.27 21.18 8.55
N THR A 771 32.31 21.80 8.01
CA THR A 771 32.32 22.40 6.66
C THR A 771 32.16 21.41 5.50
N MET A 772 32.38 20.11 5.75
CA MET A 772 32.24 19.01 4.77
C MET A 772 30.82 18.42 4.70
N LEU A 773 29.89 18.94 5.51
CA LEU A 773 28.52 18.46 5.57
C LEU A 773 27.78 18.72 4.25
N LYS A 774 27.09 17.70 3.74
CA LYS A 774 26.28 17.78 2.50
C LYS A 774 24.79 17.92 2.78
N SER A 775 24.30 17.34 3.86
CA SER A 775 22.89 17.37 4.24
C SER A 775 22.74 17.68 5.73
N LEU A 776 21.96 18.71 6.03
CA LEU A 776 21.59 19.11 7.39
C LEU A 776 20.07 19.06 7.53
N MET A 777 19.59 18.28 8.50
CA MET A 777 18.18 18.20 8.86
C MET A 777 17.99 18.71 10.29
N ILE A 778 17.14 19.71 10.46
CA ILE A 778 16.78 20.31 11.75
C ILE A 778 15.29 20.03 11.97
N GLN A 779 14.97 19.25 12.98
CA GLN A 779 13.60 18.77 13.23
C GLN A 779 13.12 19.18 14.62
N ASP A 780 11.83 19.45 14.78
CA ASP A 780 11.13 19.50 16.07
C ASP A 780 11.66 20.56 17.08
N PHE A 781 12.29 21.63 16.57
CA PHE A 781 12.65 22.82 17.38
C PHE A 781 11.46 23.77 17.53
N THR A 782 10.65 23.60 18.58
CA THR A 782 9.43 24.40 18.79
C THR A 782 9.71 25.85 19.17
N ASN A 783 10.76 26.14 19.94
CA ASN A 783 11.07 27.49 20.46
C ASN A 783 12.16 28.25 19.69
N LEU A 784 12.78 27.64 18.68
CA LEU A 784 13.80 28.28 17.85
C LEU A 784 13.16 29.41 17.01
N MET A 785 13.50 30.66 17.30
CA MET A 785 12.97 31.82 16.56
C MET A 785 13.76 32.15 15.29
N GLU A 786 15.05 31.82 15.26
CA GLU A 786 15.97 32.21 14.19
C GLU A 786 17.07 31.17 13.89
N LEU A 787 17.34 31.01 12.58
CA LEU A 787 18.50 30.37 11.95
C LEU A 787 19.85 30.98 12.41
N PRO A 788 20.83 30.30 13.06
CA PRO A 788 22.10 30.98 13.35
C PRO A 788 22.92 31.29 12.09
N GLU A 789 23.65 32.41 12.13
CA GLU A 789 24.44 32.91 11.00
C GLU A 789 25.56 31.96 10.54
N TRP A 790 26.07 31.11 11.44
CA TRP A 790 27.14 30.16 11.12
C TRP A 790 26.72 29.09 10.10
N ILE A 791 25.43 28.92 9.80
CA ILE A 791 24.98 28.04 8.71
C ILE A 791 25.68 28.42 7.40
N GLY A 792 25.95 29.71 7.16
CA GLY A 792 26.68 30.19 5.99
C GLY A 792 28.13 29.69 5.87
N ASN A 793 28.70 29.14 6.94
CA ASN A 793 30.05 28.56 6.95
C ASN A 793 30.08 27.12 6.38
N LEU A 794 28.92 26.47 6.21
CA LEU A 794 28.80 25.10 5.68
C LEU A 794 28.92 25.09 4.15
N ALA A 795 30.10 25.42 3.64
CA ALA A 795 30.32 25.64 2.21
C ALA A 795 29.97 24.42 1.32
N SER A 796 30.04 23.19 1.84
CA SER A 796 29.73 21.96 1.08
C SER A 796 28.26 21.55 1.11
N LEU A 797 27.39 22.32 1.78
CA LEU A 797 25.99 21.94 2.03
C LEU A 797 25.19 21.91 0.73
N GLU A 798 24.64 20.75 0.38
CA GLU A 798 23.82 20.53 -0.81
C GLU A 798 22.31 20.55 -0.49
N GLU A 799 21.93 20.09 0.71
CA GLU A 799 20.53 20.01 1.16
C GLU A 799 20.36 20.52 2.59
N LEU A 800 19.41 21.43 2.80
CA LEU A 800 18.96 21.90 4.11
C LEU A 800 17.46 21.60 4.27
N GLU A 801 17.11 20.82 5.28
CA GLU A 801 15.72 20.50 5.61
C GLU A 801 15.39 20.98 7.02
N ILE A 802 14.27 21.70 7.13
CA ILE A 802 13.76 22.21 8.40
C ILE A 802 12.34 21.65 8.56
N SER A 803 12.12 20.84 9.59
CA SER A 803 10.82 20.22 9.84
C SER A 803 10.30 20.53 11.25
N ARG A 804 8.99 20.77 11.35
CA ARG A 804 8.27 20.93 12.64
C ARG A 804 8.86 22.00 13.58
N CYS A 805 9.46 23.07 13.03
CA CYS A 805 9.90 24.24 13.78
C CYS A 805 8.82 25.34 13.78
N GLU A 806 7.93 25.34 14.77
CA GLU A 806 6.70 26.15 14.75
C GLU A 806 6.94 27.66 14.89
N ASN A 807 7.85 28.07 15.78
CA ASN A 807 8.11 29.48 16.06
C ASN A 807 9.20 30.14 15.19
N LEU A 808 9.82 29.38 14.27
CA LEU A 808 10.89 29.88 13.41
C LEU A 808 10.37 30.96 12.46
N THR A 809 10.98 32.15 12.49
CA THR A 809 10.55 33.33 11.71
C THR A 809 11.63 33.90 10.80
N HIS A 810 12.90 33.69 11.14
CA HIS A 810 14.03 34.29 10.44
C HIS A 810 15.04 33.25 9.96
N LEU A 811 15.50 33.41 8.72
CA LEU A 811 16.68 32.74 8.18
C LEU A 811 17.93 33.61 8.41
N PRO A 812 19.14 33.03 8.31
CA PRO A 812 20.39 33.79 8.34
C PRO A 812 20.41 34.97 7.38
N SER A 813 21.30 35.94 7.61
CA SER A 813 21.48 37.10 6.75
C SER A 813 21.69 36.70 5.28
N LYS A 814 21.36 37.63 4.38
CA LYS A 814 21.43 37.39 2.93
C LYS A 814 22.87 37.04 2.52
N GLU A 815 23.85 37.69 3.13
CA GLU A 815 25.26 37.47 2.93
C GLU A 815 25.67 36.03 3.26
N GLN A 816 25.17 35.46 4.37
CA GLN A 816 25.45 34.07 4.75
C GLN A 816 24.75 33.07 3.84
N MET A 817 23.47 33.30 3.53
CA MET A 817 22.73 32.40 2.64
C MET A 817 23.30 32.37 1.21
N GLN A 818 23.94 33.46 0.76
CA GLN A 818 24.64 33.51 -0.52
C GLN A 818 25.99 32.79 -0.53
N ARG A 819 26.63 32.58 0.62
CA ARG A 819 27.88 31.79 0.74
C ARG A 819 27.66 30.30 0.49
N LEU A 820 26.42 29.82 0.67
CA LEU A 820 26.00 28.45 0.40
C LEU A 820 25.84 28.16 -1.11
N THR A 821 26.94 28.28 -1.84
CA THR A 821 26.97 28.18 -3.31
C THR A 821 26.61 26.79 -3.85
N PHE A 822 26.78 25.74 -3.05
CA PHE A 822 26.45 24.36 -3.41
C PHE A 822 25.03 23.92 -2.99
N LEU A 823 24.27 24.79 -2.31
CA LEU A 823 22.94 24.46 -1.80
C LEU A 823 21.94 24.31 -2.97
N LYS A 824 21.52 23.07 -3.21
CA LYS A 824 20.58 22.70 -4.27
C LYS A 824 19.15 22.70 -3.78
N ARG A 825 18.93 22.25 -2.54
CA ARG A 825 17.59 22.01 -1.97
C ARG A 825 17.44 22.68 -0.61
N LEU A 826 16.35 23.43 -0.44
CA LEU A 826 15.84 23.88 0.85
C LEU A 826 14.38 23.42 1.00
N SER A 827 14.12 22.61 2.02
CA SER A 827 12.80 22.03 2.31
C SER A 827 12.30 22.52 3.68
N GLY A 828 11.01 22.80 3.77
CA GLY A 828 10.34 23.27 4.99
C GLY A 828 9.01 22.56 5.18
N VAL A 829 8.89 21.66 6.16
CA VAL A 829 7.65 20.93 6.47
C VAL A 829 7.20 21.28 7.89
N GLY A 830 5.93 21.62 8.11
CA GLY A 830 5.45 21.93 9.47
C GLY A 830 6.07 23.19 10.12
N CYS A 831 6.56 24.15 9.32
CA CYS A 831 7.09 25.43 9.79
C CYS A 831 6.18 26.61 9.33
N PRO A 832 5.01 26.83 9.96
CA PRO A 832 3.98 27.73 9.44
C PRO A 832 4.41 29.20 9.37
N ARG A 833 5.10 29.73 10.38
CA ARG A 833 5.53 31.14 10.44
C ARG A 833 6.60 31.46 9.41
N LEU A 834 7.62 30.62 9.30
CA LEU A 834 8.66 30.75 8.28
C LEU A 834 8.07 30.66 6.87
N LYS A 835 7.15 29.72 6.64
CA LYS A 835 6.47 29.55 5.35
C LYS A 835 5.71 30.80 4.90
N GLU A 836 5.10 31.53 5.83
CA GLU A 836 4.42 32.80 5.53
C GLU A 836 5.40 33.91 5.14
N ARG A 837 6.54 34.00 5.84
CA ARG A 837 7.58 35.02 5.60
C ARG A 837 8.48 34.73 4.39
N CYS A 838 8.55 33.47 3.96
CA CYS A 838 9.26 33.02 2.75
C CYS A 838 8.42 33.08 1.47
N ARG A 839 7.18 33.62 1.47
CA ARG A 839 6.39 33.82 0.23
C ARG A 839 7.15 34.75 -0.74
N ARG A 840 6.84 34.70 -2.05
CA ARG A 840 7.58 35.45 -3.11
C ARG A 840 7.76 36.95 -2.87
N ASP A 841 6.88 37.58 -2.09
CA ASP A 841 6.94 39.00 -1.71
C ASP A 841 7.26 39.21 -0.21
N GLY A 842 7.61 38.14 0.49
CA GLY A 842 7.88 38.12 1.92
C GLY A 842 9.32 38.55 2.26
N PRO A 843 9.56 38.98 3.50
CA PRO A 843 10.83 39.56 3.94
C PRO A 843 12.02 38.58 3.85
N GLU A 844 11.78 37.27 3.90
CA GLU A 844 12.85 36.25 3.86
C GLU A 844 13.13 35.74 2.43
N TRP A 845 12.27 36.03 1.46
CA TRP A 845 12.42 35.54 0.08
C TRP A 845 13.72 35.97 -0.63
N PRO A 846 14.20 37.22 -0.50
CA PRO A 846 15.46 37.64 -1.10
C PRO A 846 16.68 36.82 -0.63
N LYS A 847 16.59 36.18 0.55
CA LYS A 847 17.64 35.35 1.13
C LYS A 847 17.69 33.93 0.55
N ILE A 848 16.61 33.44 -0.06
CA ILE A 848 16.51 32.04 -0.56
C ILE A 848 16.24 31.94 -2.07
N SER A 849 15.98 33.06 -2.73
CA SER A 849 15.60 33.14 -4.15
C SER A 849 16.63 32.55 -5.14
N HIS A 850 17.90 32.42 -4.74
CA HIS A 850 18.97 31.84 -5.55
C HIS A 850 19.02 30.31 -5.52
N ILE A 851 18.27 29.65 -4.63
CA ILE A 851 18.31 28.19 -4.45
C ILE A 851 17.42 27.49 -5.50
N PRO A 852 17.93 26.50 -6.27
CA PRO A 852 17.19 25.88 -7.37
C PRO A 852 15.91 25.12 -6.97
N TYR A 853 15.92 24.41 -5.84
CA TYR A 853 14.80 23.59 -5.38
C TYR A 853 14.29 24.03 -4.00
N LEU A 854 13.23 24.84 -4.00
CA LEU A 854 12.53 25.27 -2.79
C LEU A 854 11.26 24.46 -2.59
N HIS A 855 11.19 23.67 -1.50
CA HIS A 855 10.01 22.89 -1.11
C HIS A 855 9.54 23.30 0.29
N ILE A 856 9.24 24.60 0.42
CA ILE A 856 8.62 25.20 1.63
C ILE A 856 7.08 25.32 1.43
N PHE A 857 6.60 25.03 0.21
CA PHE A 857 5.26 25.45 -0.26
C PHE A 857 4.25 24.34 -0.52
N LYS A 858 4.54 23.05 -0.27
CA LYS A 858 3.49 22.03 -0.47
C LYS A 858 2.45 22.11 0.65
N HIS A 859 1.37 22.85 0.39
CA HIS A 859 0.05 22.33 0.70
C HIS A 859 -0.46 21.59 -0.53
N LYS A 860 -0.75 20.29 -0.35
CA LYS A 860 -1.97 19.73 -0.93
C LYS A 860 -3.12 20.63 -0.48
N LEU A 861 -3.80 21.25 -1.42
CA LEU A 861 -5.15 21.76 -1.25
C LEU A 861 -5.90 21.38 -2.53
N ASP A 862 -6.85 20.46 -2.31
CA ASP A 862 -8.05 20.07 -3.05
C ASP A 862 -7.95 19.54 -4.49
#